data_AF-A0A9Q0MRW4-F1
#
_entry.id   AF-A0A9Q0MRW4-F1
#
_cell.length_a   1.000
_cell.length_b   1.000
_cell.length_c   1.000
_cell.angle_alpha   90.00
_cell.angle_beta   90.00
_cell.angle_gamma   90.00
#
_symmetry.space_group_name_H-M   'P 1'
#
loop_
_entity.id
_entity.type
_entity.pdbx_description
1 polymer ?
#
loop_
_entity_poly.entity_id
_entity_poly.type
_entity_poly.pdbx_seq_one_letter_code
_entity_poly.pdbx_strand_id
1 'polypeptide(L)'
;MATRKEILFDGYFYDVTDFIQKHPGGTVIEYYTEKGEDSTHAIQQFHKRSIEKVRLMMSALKKRPAADGEIGLDAAVLKKNRSLTEDLTKLYLELEHEGAFKPCYVQAFIRFVEPFLLAGIGISLFYDPRFAMQVLGILLMILARGRAALLVHELGHYSYSGNPKVDRIFQAILDGLFVGMSAARWRRQHNRHHAMPQRLHNDVDLETMPIFAFNAKVVRKPGTGKGFLIQNQSVLYFLNTLLVGLVWQFYQDPQFIIKRKCYLEFAAIVAHCAIFYQLGFWAWFLQAWLGSFWGLLTFSLNHTFLPVTEEPTHWFEYSLLHTANVEHAPWCDWITGYLNYQIEHHLFPTMPNFRLPFIKDRVRAIARKHNIPYIIHSYPEAVQIVFRNLNNVSKEASGWSRSLRTFAMDSIQANDIKRKEILFDGYLYDVTDFIKRHPGGNIISYYTQNGEDASQAIQQFHLRSIKRVKSLMNTLKKRPASMSESGLSAETMEKNRLLTEDFNNLYLELEKEGLFEPSFLHITLRVIEVIIMGLVGYQLLWCQNIFAKTIGIVLIGLTQGRCGWLQHESGHNSFSGNPKLDRIFHIIFIGLGMGFSSTWWTRQHNRHHSMPQRLNYDVDLKTLPLIAYNAKVVKRSNDGKSFMIRNQAYLFVLVDTLLIAILWKLYMHPKYVFQRRYYLQMMAMAGHWLFLYHIGFWPALISLWIKSLYLIVNFTLNHTFLPVTTESTHWIEYSLLHTADVEHSTWCNWWMAYLNYQIEHHLFPTMPQFRHPLITGNLTSLNGDWYKLQ
;
A
#
# COMPACT_ATOMS: atom_id res chain seq x y z
N MET A 1 18.19 25.15 -30.56
CA MET A 1 18.35 24.13 -31.63
C MET A 1 18.17 22.78 -30.97
N ALA A 2 17.27 21.92 -31.49
CA ALA A 2 17.14 20.56 -30.97
C ALA A 2 18.40 19.76 -31.32
N THR A 3 19.02 19.13 -30.32
CA THR A 3 20.18 18.25 -30.54
C THR A 3 19.76 17.10 -31.45
N ARG A 4 20.46 16.89 -32.57
CA ARG A 4 20.22 15.81 -33.52
C ARG A 4 20.32 14.46 -32.79
N LYS A 5 19.29 13.61 -32.91
CA LYS A 5 19.24 12.28 -32.28
C LYS A 5 19.38 11.20 -33.35
N GLU A 6 20.37 10.32 -33.21
CA GLU A 6 20.66 9.26 -34.18
C GLU A 6 20.66 7.88 -33.53
N ILE A 7 20.15 6.85 -34.23
CA ILE A 7 20.31 5.44 -33.83
C ILE A 7 21.20 4.70 -34.82
N LEU A 8 21.97 3.74 -34.31
CA LEU A 8 22.72 2.80 -35.13
C LEU A 8 21.82 1.62 -35.51
N PHE A 9 21.67 1.40 -36.82
CA PHE A 9 20.91 0.29 -37.38
C PHE A 9 21.63 -0.21 -38.65
N ASP A 10 21.98 -1.49 -38.70
CA ASP A 10 22.57 -2.14 -39.88
C ASP A 10 23.81 -1.40 -40.43
N GLY A 11 24.67 -0.91 -39.53
CA GLY A 11 25.92 -0.19 -39.88
C GLY A 11 25.75 1.27 -40.32
N TYR A 12 24.54 1.84 -40.23
CA TYR A 12 24.28 3.26 -40.52
C TYR A 12 23.67 3.98 -39.32
N PHE A 13 24.05 5.25 -39.14
CA PHE A 13 23.34 6.16 -38.25
C PHE A 13 22.15 6.77 -38.98
N TYR A 14 20.95 6.66 -38.38
CA TYR A 14 19.72 7.24 -38.90
C TYR A 14 19.24 8.37 -37.98
N ASP A 15 18.93 9.54 -38.55
CA ASP A 15 18.32 10.65 -37.82
C ASP A 15 16.86 10.34 -37.48
N VAL A 16 16.58 10.21 -36.19
CA VAL A 16 15.26 9.85 -35.65
C VAL A 16 14.64 10.99 -34.83
N THR A 17 15.17 12.22 -34.93
CA THR A 17 14.77 13.36 -34.08
C THR A 17 13.26 13.58 -34.08
N ASP A 18 12.63 13.64 -35.25
CA ASP A 18 11.17 13.81 -35.38
C ASP A 18 10.38 12.50 -35.26
N PHE A 19 11.06 11.37 -35.43
CA PHE A 19 10.46 10.04 -35.43
C PHE A 19 10.13 9.56 -34.02
N ILE A 20 10.99 9.88 -33.03
CA ILE A 20 10.83 9.49 -31.62
C ILE A 20 9.45 9.89 -31.08
N GLN A 21 8.99 11.11 -31.37
CA GLN A 21 7.72 11.62 -30.85
C GLN A 21 6.48 10.92 -31.46
N LYS A 22 6.63 10.36 -32.65
CA LYS A 22 5.54 9.72 -33.41
C LYS A 22 5.49 8.21 -33.20
N HIS A 23 6.60 7.60 -32.77
CA HIS A 23 6.69 6.16 -32.61
C HIS A 23 6.16 5.68 -31.24
N PRO A 24 5.35 4.61 -31.17
CA PRO A 24 4.83 4.08 -29.89
C PRO A 24 5.92 3.62 -28.91
N GLY A 25 7.11 3.28 -29.42
CA GLY A 25 8.32 2.95 -28.67
C GLY A 25 9.33 4.11 -28.52
N GLY A 26 8.89 5.37 -28.65
CA GLY A 26 9.76 6.55 -28.64
C GLY A 26 10.76 6.58 -27.48
N THR A 27 10.36 6.22 -26.26
CA THR A 27 11.24 6.17 -25.08
C THR A 27 12.33 5.10 -25.16
N VAL A 28 12.08 4.00 -25.88
CA VAL A 28 13.10 2.97 -26.16
C VAL A 28 14.10 3.52 -27.16
N ILE A 29 13.61 4.14 -28.25
CA ILE A 29 14.45 4.75 -29.27
C ILE A 29 15.33 5.85 -28.66
N GLU A 30 14.76 6.68 -27.80
CA GLU A 30 15.47 7.74 -27.08
C GLU A 30 16.65 7.19 -26.27
N TYR A 31 16.47 6.07 -25.57
CA TYR A 31 17.55 5.38 -24.87
C TYR A 31 18.72 5.00 -25.82
N TYR A 32 18.41 4.38 -26.97
CA TYR A 32 19.43 4.03 -27.97
C TYR A 32 20.16 5.26 -28.52
N THR A 33 19.45 6.40 -28.68
CA THR A 33 20.08 7.65 -29.13
C THR A 33 20.99 8.27 -28.09
N GLU A 34 20.65 8.17 -26.81
CA GLU A 34 21.43 8.76 -25.72
C GLU A 34 22.67 7.93 -25.38
N LYS A 35 22.57 6.61 -25.49
CA LYS A 35 23.63 5.67 -25.12
C LYS A 35 24.50 5.22 -26.29
N GLY A 36 24.06 5.45 -27.54
CA GLY A 36 24.81 5.08 -28.74
C GLY A 36 24.94 3.56 -28.96
N GLU A 37 24.01 2.77 -28.41
CA GLU A 37 23.98 1.32 -28.60
C GLU A 37 23.51 0.93 -30.01
N ASP A 38 23.98 -0.21 -30.51
CA ASP A 38 23.45 -0.80 -31.74
C ASP A 38 22.02 -1.33 -31.52
N SER A 39 21.07 -0.71 -32.20
CA SER A 39 19.64 -1.03 -32.09
C SER A 39 19.18 -2.12 -33.06
N THR A 40 20.08 -2.68 -33.88
CA THR A 40 19.76 -3.63 -34.96
C THR A 40 18.95 -4.83 -34.49
N HIS A 41 19.42 -5.52 -33.46
CA HIS A 41 18.73 -6.71 -32.94
C HIS A 41 17.42 -6.38 -32.21
N ALA A 42 17.39 -5.28 -31.45
CA ALA A 42 16.17 -4.82 -30.80
C ALA A 42 15.07 -4.50 -31.84
N ILE A 43 15.43 -3.82 -32.94
CA ILE A 43 14.48 -3.55 -34.04
C ILE A 43 14.04 -4.85 -34.72
N GLN A 44 14.96 -5.75 -35.04
CA GLN A 44 14.64 -7.03 -35.68
C GLN A 44 13.70 -7.89 -34.83
N GLN A 45 13.85 -7.88 -33.50
CA GLN A 45 13.04 -8.66 -32.56
C GLN A 45 11.55 -8.27 -32.60
N PHE A 46 11.24 -6.97 -32.50
CA PHE A 46 9.86 -6.47 -32.44
C PHE A 46 9.23 -6.27 -33.81
N HIS A 47 10.05 -6.11 -34.84
CA HIS A 47 9.58 -5.79 -36.18
C HIS A 47 9.86 -6.88 -37.20
N LYS A 48 10.29 -8.09 -36.81
CA LYS A 48 10.55 -9.24 -37.70
C LYS A 48 9.54 -9.37 -38.84
N ARG A 49 8.26 -9.48 -38.50
CA ARG A 49 7.17 -9.71 -39.48
C ARG A 49 6.79 -8.48 -40.30
N SER A 50 7.45 -7.37 -40.03
CA SER A 50 7.32 -6.10 -40.73
C SER A 50 8.69 -5.54 -41.13
N ILE A 51 9.75 -6.37 -41.18
CA ILE A 51 11.12 -5.86 -41.31
C ILE A 51 11.33 -5.15 -42.64
N GLU A 52 10.68 -5.62 -43.72
CA GLU A 52 10.68 -4.94 -45.01
C GLU A 52 9.97 -3.59 -44.95
N LYS A 53 8.87 -3.49 -44.20
CA LYS A 53 8.19 -2.22 -43.94
C LYS A 53 9.07 -1.28 -43.11
N VAL A 54 9.83 -1.81 -42.16
CA VAL A 54 10.79 -1.03 -41.37
C VAL A 54 11.93 -0.54 -42.25
N ARG A 55 12.54 -1.39 -43.08
CA ARG A 55 13.58 -1.00 -44.04
C ARG A 55 13.09 0.10 -44.98
N LEU A 56 11.87 -0.03 -45.51
CA LEU A 56 11.24 1.00 -46.34
C LEU A 56 11.05 2.31 -45.57
N MET A 57 10.55 2.24 -44.33
CA MET A 57 10.38 3.42 -43.48
C MET A 57 11.72 4.10 -43.14
N MET A 58 12.74 3.30 -42.80
CA MET A 58 14.09 3.76 -42.48
C MET A 58 14.77 4.39 -43.69
N SER A 59 14.46 3.94 -44.92
CA SER A 59 14.98 4.52 -46.16
C SER A 59 14.56 5.98 -46.38
N ALA A 60 13.45 6.40 -45.75
CA ALA A 60 12.97 7.78 -45.79
C ALA A 60 13.67 8.70 -44.76
N LEU A 61 14.45 8.14 -43.83
CA LEU A 61 15.20 8.91 -42.84
C LEU A 61 16.58 9.30 -43.41
N LYS A 62 17.09 10.47 -42.98
CA LYS A 62 18.47 10.87 -43.29
C LYS A 62 19.42 9.88 -42.62
N LYS A 63 20.37 9.32 -43.38
CA LYS A 63 21.35 8.36 -42.87
C LYS A 63 22.78 8.69 -43.28
N ARG A 64 23.74 8.18 -42.51
CA ARG A 64 25.18 8.25 -42.79
C ARG A 64 25.88 6.96 -42.34
N PRO A 65 27.01 6.56 -42.94
CA PRO A 65 27.76 5.40 -42.48
C PRO A 65 28.23 5.58 -41.04
N ALA A 66 28.21 4.53 -40.23
CA ALA A 66 28.81 4.54 -38.89
C ALA A 66 30.32 4.31 -38.98
N ALA A 67 31.11 5.18 -38.34
CA ALA A 67 32.56 4.99 -38.20
C ALA A 67 32.91 4.51 -36.78
N ASP A 68 33.88 3.61 -36.65
CA ASP A 68 34.23 2.96 -35.38
C ASP A 68 34.66 3.94 -34.27
N GLY A 69 35.26 5.08 -34.63
CA GLY A 69 35.67 6.10 -33.68
C GLY A 69 34.53 6.96 -33.12
N GLU A 70 33.32 6.86 -33.68
CA GLU A 70 32.14 7.63 -33.24
C GLU A 70 31.25 6.85 -32.26
N ILE A 71 31.44 5.54 -32.19
CA ILE A 71 30.83 4.69 -31.18
C ILE A 71 31.81 4.71 -30.01
N GLY A 72 31.54 5.49 -28.96
CA GLY A 72 32.45 5.75 -27.83
C GLY A 72 32.79 4.55 -26.94
N LEU A 73 32.98 3.36 -27.53
CA LEU A 73 33.32 2.09 -26.90
C LEU A 73 34.78 1.73 -27.24
N ASP A 74 35.43 1.01 -26.32
CA ASP A 74 36.77 0.47 -26.53
C ASP A 74 36.83 -0.49 -27.74
N ALA A 75 37.96 -0.50 -28.46
CA ALA A 75 38.14 -1.29 -29.67
C ALA A 75 37.99 -2.82 -29.42
N ALA A 76 38.39 -3.32 -28.25
CA ALA A 76 38.20 -4.73 -27.90
C ALA A 76 36.72 -5.04 -27.61
N VAL A 77 35.99 -4.11 -26.99
CA VAL A 77 34.53 -4.21 -26.77
C VAL A 77 33.78 -4.20 -28.10
N LEU A 78 34.13 -3.31 -29.02
CA LEU A 78 33.55 -3.28 -30.37
C LEU A 78 33.79 -4.58 -31.12
N LYS A 79 34.99 -5.15 -31.05
CA LYS A 79 35.32 -6.45 -31.66
C LYS A 79 34.49 -7.59 -31.07
N LYS A 80 34.34 -7.65 -29.74
CA LYS A 80 33.47 -8.63 -29.05
C LYS A 80 32.02 -8.48 -29.51
N ASN A 81 31.50 -7.26 -29.51
CA ASN A 81 30.12 -6.95 -29.89
C ASN A 81 29.81 -7.38 -31.34
N ARG A 82 30.73 -7.15 -32.28
CA ARG A 82 30.58 -7.62 -33.67
C ARG A 82 30.51 -9.14 -33.75
N SER A 83 31.44 -9.83 -33.07
CA SER A 83 31.47 -11.31 -33.04
C SER A 83 30.19 -11.89 -32.42
N LEU A 84 29.65 -11.26 -31.37
CA LEU A 84 28.34 -11.60 -30.79
C LEU A 84 27.19 -11.39 -31.77
N THR A 85 27.17 -10.24 -32.46
CA THR A 85 26.16 -9.92 -33.48
C THR A 85 26.19 -10.93 -34.64
N GLU A 86 27.37 -11.34 -35.10
CA GLU A 86 27.53 -12.35 -36.16
C GLU A 86 26.98 -13.72 -35.73
N ASP A 87 27.35 -14.19 -34.54
CA ASP A 87 26.87 -15.49 -34.02
C ASP A 87 25.35 -15.49 -33.80
N LEU A 88 24.81 -14.40 -33.23
CA LEU A 88 23.38 -14.26 -33.01
C LEU A 88 22.61 -14.19 -34.34
N THR A 89 23.14 -13.46 -35.32
CA THR A 89 22.56 -13.37 -36.68
C THR A 89 22.55 -14.74 -37.34
N LYS A 90 23.66 -15.48 -37.26
CA LYS A 90 23.76 -16.84 -37.80
C LYS A 90 22.70 -17.75 -37.17
N LEU A 91 22.61 -17.78 -35.84
CA LEU A 91 21.61 -18.57 -35.13
C LEU A 91 20.18 -18.20 -35.55
N TYR A 92 19.89 -16.90 -35.65
CA TYR A 92 18.58 -16.42 -36.06
C TYR A 92 18.19 -16.91 -37.46
N LEU A 93 19.11 -16.82 -38.43
CA LEU A 93 18.87 -17.27 -39.81
C LEU A 93 18.68 -18.78 -39.90
N GLU A 94 19.46 -19.56 -39.15
CA GLU A 94 19.27 -21.01 -39.06
C GLU A 94 17.88 -21.36 -38.51
N LEU A 95 17.47 -20.72 -37.40
CA LEU A 95 16.15 -20.92 -36.79
C LEU A 95 15.00 -20.50 -37.71
N GLU A 96 15.20 -19.46 -38.52
CA GLU A 96 14.24 -19.04 -39.53
C GLU A 96 14.10 -20.06 -40.66
N HIS A 97 15.22 -20.56 -41.17
CA HIS A 97 15.25 -21.62 -42.19
C HIS A 97 14.60 -22.92 -41.70
N GLU A 98 14.85 -23.30 -40.44
CA GLU A 98 14.22 -24.44 -39.76
C GLU A 98 12.71 -24.24 -39.50
N GLY A 99 12.19 -23.02 -39.69
CA GLY A 99 10.79 -22.69 -39.43
C GLY A 99 10.44 -22.59 -37.95
N ALA A 100 11.43 -22.37 -37.06
CA ALA A 100 11.24 -22.27 -35.61
C ALA A 100 10.30 -21.13 -35.19
N PHE A 101 10.07 -20.13 -36.04
CA PHE A 101 9.13 -19.03 -35.80
C PHE A 101 7.71 -19.28 -36.36
N LYS A 102 7.47 -20.38 -37.08
CA LYS A 102 6.16 -20.66 -37.70
C LYS A 102 5.12 -21.11 -36.66
N PRO A 103 3.87 -20.64 -36.69
CA PRO A 103 2.81 -21.19 -35.85
C PRO A 103 2.71 -22.73 -35.92
N CYS A 104 2.29 -23.37 -34.83
CA CYS A 104 1.86 -24.77 -34.84
C CYS A 104 0.38 -24.81 -34.47
N TYR A 105 -0.50 -25.03 -35.45
CA TYR A 105 -1.94 -24.91 -35.26
C TYR A 105 -2.52 -25.96 -34.31
N VAL A 106 -1.90 -27.14 -34.20
CA VAL A 106 -2.30 -28.17 -33.22
C VAL A 106 -2.02 -27.69 -31.80
N GLN A 107 -0.80 -27.19 -31.53
CA GLN A 107 -0.45 -26.63 -30.22
C GLN A 107 -1.27 -25.39 -29.90
N ALA A 108 -1.53 -24.55 -30.90
CA ALA A 108 -2.38 -23.38 -30.78
C ALA A 108 -3.80 -23.78 -30.35
N PHE A 109 -4.41 -24.75 -31.04
CA PHE A 109 -5.74 -25.26 -30.71
C PHE A 109 -5.82 -25.84 -29.29
N ILE A 110 -4.88 -26.70 -28.91
CA ILE A 110 -4.84 -27.31 -27.56
C ILE A 110 -4.80 -26.22 -26.48
N ARG A 111 -3.88 -25.25 -26.64
CA ARG A 111 -3.71 -24.16 -25.67
C ARG A 111 -4.89 -23.21 -25.62
N PHE A 112 -5.59 -23.02 -26.73
CA PHE A 112 -6.81 -22.22 -26.77
C PHE A 112 -7.96 -22.91 -26.05
N VAL A 113 -8.15 -24.21 -26.27
CA VAL A 113 -9.27 -24.98 -25.70
C VAL A 113 -9.07 -25.28 -24.21
N GLU A 114 -7.83 -25.50 -23.77
CA GLU A 114 -7.48 -25.88 -22.39
C GLU A 114 -8.10 -24.94 -21.32
N PRO A 115 -7.93 -23.61 -21.37
CA PRO A 115 -8.55 -22.71 -20.40
C PRO A 115 -10.07 -22.80 -20.35
N PHE A 116 -10.75 -22.97 -21.50
CA PHE A 116 -12.20 -23.09 -21.53
C PHE A 116 -12.68 -24.42 -20.93
N LEU A 117 -11.98 -25.52 -21.19
CA LEU A 117 -12.28 -26.81 -20.57
C LEU A 117 -12.13 -26.75 -19.04
N LEU A 118 -11.01 -26.19 -18.57
CA LEU A 118 -10.76 -26.02 -17.13
C LEU A 118 -11.82 -25.13 -16.47
N ALA A 119 -12.19 -24.02 -17.11
CA ALA A 119 -13.25 -23.15 -16.60
C ALA A 119 -14.63 -23.82 -16.62
N GLY A 120 -14.99 -24.53 -17.69
CA GLY A 120 -16.27 -25.23 -17.79
C GLY A 120 -16.45 -26.30 -16.72
N ILE A 121 -15.42 -27.13 -16.51
CA ILE A 121 -15.41 -28.13 -15.43
C ILE A 121 -15.42 -27.42 -14.07
N GLY A 122 -14.61 -26.37 -13.90
CA GLY A 122 -14.52 -25.62 -12.66
C GLY A 122 -15.84 -24.98 -12.23
N ILE A 123 -16.56 -24.34 -13.17
CA ILE A 123 -17.89 -23.77 -12.94
C ILE A 123 -18.90 -24.86 -12.59
N SER A 124 -18.87 -26.00 -13.30
CA SER A 124 -19.78 -27.11 -13.04
C SER A 124 -19.60 -27.67 -11.62
N LEU A 125 -18.35 -27.84 -11.18
CA LEU A 125 -18.02 -28.28 -9.82
C LEU A 125 -18.33 -27.20 -8.77
N PHE A 126 -18.23 -25.92 -9.13
CA PHE A 126 -18.54 -24.82 -8.24
C PHE A 126 -20.02 -24.79 -7.81
N TYR A 127 -20.93 -25.18 -8.70
CA TYR A 127 -22.36 -25.25 -8.38
C TYR A 127 -22.78 -26.57 -7.71
N ASP A 128 -21.85 -27.48 -7.44
CA ASP A 128 -22.12 -28.65 -6.60
C ASP A 128 -22.37 -28.22 -5.14
N PRO A 129 -23.34 -28.84 -4.43
CA PRO A 129 -23.65 -28.48 -3.05
C PRO A 129 -22.54 -28.82 -2.05
N ARG A 130 -21.60 -29.71 -2.38
CA ARG A 130 -20.52 -30.13 -1.48
C ARG A 130 -19.39 -29.11 -1.50
N PHE A 131 -19.06 -28.54 -0.34
CA PHE A 131 -17.99 -27.55 -0.19
C PHE A 131 -16.65 -27.97 -0.82
N ALA A 132 -16.25 -29.25 -0.69
CA ALA A 132 -15.03 -29.76 -1.31
C ALA A 132 -15.03 -29.65 -2.85
N MET A 133 -16.18 -29.88 -3.48
CA MET A 133 -16.35 -29.73 -4.93
C MET A 133 -16.32 -28.25 -5.33
N GLN A 134 -16.88 -27.36 -4.52
CA GLN A 134 -16.80 -25.92 -4.74
C GLN A 134 -15.36 -25.41 -4.72
N VAL A 135 -14.57 -25.88 -3.74
CA VAL A 135 -13.13 -25.57 -3.64
C VAL A 135 -12.38 -26.11 -4.85
N LEU A 136 -12.62 -27.36 -5.25
CA LEU A 136 -12.01 -27.95 -6.45
C LEU A 136 -12.39 -27.15 -7.71
N GLY A 137 -13.65 -26.73 -7.82
CA GLY A 137 -14.14 -25.88 -8.90
C GLY A 137 -13.37 -24.57 -9.00
N ILE A 138 -13.14 -23.89 -7.87
CA ILE A 138 -12.33 -22.67 -7.83
C ILE A 138 -10.89 -22.92 -8.24
N LEU A 139 -10.27 -24.01 -7.77
CA LEU A 139 -8.89 -24.34 -8.13
C LEU A 139 -8.76 -24.56 -9.65
N LEU A 140 -9.73 -25.23 -10.28
CA LEU A 140 -9.76 -25.38 -11.74
C LEU A 140 -9.98 -24.06 -12.47
N MET A 141 -10.83 -23.17 -11.95
CA MET A 141 -11.01 -21.83 -12.54
C MET A 141 -9.75 -20.95 -12.38
N ILE A 142 -9.00 -21.09 -11.28
CA ILE A 142 -7.69 -20.44 -11.11
C ILE A 142 -6.70 -20.96 -12.15
N LEU A 143 -6.64 -22.27 -12.36
CA LEU A 143 -5.81 -22.88 -13.41
C LEU A 143 -6.22 -22.35 -14.78
N ALA A 144 -7.51 -22.35 -15.10
CA ALA A 144 -8.04 -21.80 -16.34
C ALA A 144 -7.57 -20.35 -16.57
N ARG A 145 -7.69 -19.50 -15.55
CA ARG A 145 -7.29 -18.10 -15.58
C ARG A 145 -5.80 -17.91 -15.89
N GLY A 146 -4.90 -18.58 -15.18
CA GLY A 146 -3.47 -18.38 -15.45
C GLY A 146 -2.99 -19.08 -16.71
N ARG A 147 -3.58 -20.23 -17.11
CA ARG A 147 -3.33 -20.81 -18.44
C ARG A 147 -3.76 -19.85 -19.55
N ALA A 148 -4.91 -19.18 -19.41
CA ALA A 148 -5.33 -18.12 -20.33
C ALA A 148 -4.36 -16.94 -20.33
N ALA A 149 -3.87 -16.49 -19.16
CA ALA A 149 -2.90 -15.40 -19.07
C ALA A 149 -1.58 -15.71 -19.80
N LEU A 150 -1.09 -16.95 -19.71
CA LEU A 150 0.11 -17.41 -20.42
C LEU A 150 -0.09 -17.44 -21.94
N LEU A 151 -1.29 -17.83 -22.40
CA LEU A 151 -1.65 -17.77 -23.81
C LEU A 151 -1.80 -16.32 -24.31
N VAL A 152 -2.44 -15.46 -23.53
CA VAL A 152 -2.56 -14.01 -23.78
C VAL A 152 -1.19 -13.37 -23.92
N HIS A 153 -0.21 -13.84 -23.15
CA HIS A 153 1.18 -13.41 -23.28
C HIS A 153 1.77 -13.76 -24.66
N GLU A 154 1.64 -15.00 -25.14
CA GLU A 154 2.12 -15.38 -26.48
C GLU A 154 1.41 -14.59 -27.61
N LEU A 155 0.10 -14.39 -27.48
CA LEU A 155 -0.68 -13.56 -28.39
C LEU A 155 -0.17 -12.11 -28.44
N GLY A 156 0.38 -11.61 -27.34
CA GLY A 156 1.00 -10.28 -27.23
C GLY A 156 2.23 -10.10 -28.12
N HIS A 157 2.95 -11.20 -28.39
CA HIS A 157 4.13 -11.25 -29.25
C HIS A 157 3.84 -11.72 -30.68
N TYR A 158 2.57 -11.96 -30.97
CA TYR A 158 2.07 -12.47 -32.24
C TYR A 158 2.62 -13.88 -32.57
N SER A 159 3.21 -14.61 -31.64
CA SER A 159 3.81 -15.92 -31.92
C SER A 159 2.78 -17.03 -32.14
N TYR A 160 1.52 -16.79 -31.76
CA TYR A 160 0.43 -17.76 -31.79
C TYR A 160 -0.08 -18.10 -33.21
N SER A 161 -0.70 -17.16 -33.94
CA SER A 161 -1.30 -17.46 -35.27
C SER A 161 -0.42 -17.06 -36.45
N GLY A 162 0.64 -16.28 -36.22
CA GLY A 162 1.40 -15.69 -37.33
C GLY A 162 0.85 -14.34 -37.79
N ASN A 163 -0.39 -13.99 -37.41
CA ASN A 163 -1.10 -12.82 -37.91
C ASN A 163 -1.41 -11.82 -36.77
N PRO A 164 -0.77 -10.63 -36.75
CA PRO A 164 -0.98 -9.64 -35.70
C PRO A 164 -2.42 -9.10 -35.56
N LYS A 165 -3.28 -9.22 -36.59
CA LYS A 165 -4.70 -8.84 -36.46
C LYS A 165 -5.48 -9.92 -35.70
N VAL A 166 -5.25 -11.18 -36.05
CA VAL A 166 -5.91 -12.33 -35.41
C VAL A 166 -5.50 -12.43 -33.95
N ASP A 167 -4.20 -12.38 -33.68
CA ASP A 167 -3.68 -12.48 -32.32
C ASP A 167 -4.16 -11.33 -31.42
N ARG A 168 -4.34 -10.12 -31.98
CA ARG A 168 -4.93 -8.97 -31.27
C ARG A 168 -6.36 -9.22 -30.81
N ILE A 169 -7.19 -9.79 -31.68
CA ILE A 169 -8.60 -10.06 -31.36
C ILE A 169 -8.70 -11.14 -30.28
N PHE A 170 -7.97 -12.24 -30.45
CA PHE A 170 -7.97 -13.31 -29.45
C PHE A 170 -7.39 -12.85 -28.11
N GLN A 171 -6.32 -12.04 -28.12
CA GLN A 171 -5.79 -11.49 -26.89
C GLN A 171 -6.82 -10.61 -26.17
N ALA A 172 -7.50 -9.71 -26.89
CA ALA A 172 -8.51 -8.83 -26.31
C ALA A 172 -9.66 -9.60 -25.66
N ILE A 173 -10.13 -10.68 -26.31
CA ILE A 173 -11.21 -11.51 -25.79
C ILE A 173 -10.74 -12.30 -24.57
N LEU A 174 -9.61 -13.02 -24.67
CA LEU A 174 -9.14 -13.91 -23.60
C LEU A 174 -8.68 -13.14 -22.36
N ASP A 175 -7.93 -12.04 -22.54
CA ASP A 175 -7.45 -11.23 -21.42
C ASP A 175 -8.62 -10.52 -20.72
N GLY A 176 -9.55 -9.97 -21.49
CA GLY A 176 -10.77 -9.37 -20.96
C GLY A 176 -11.64 -10.37 -20.22
N LEU A 177 -11.86 -11.58 -20.77
CA LEU A 177 -12.77 -12.59 -20.22
C LEU A 177 -12.19 -13.37 -19.03
N PHE A 178 -10.93 -13.81 -19.09
CA PHE A 178 -10.33 -14.63 -18.03
C PHE A 178 -9.62 -13.80 -16.97
N VAL A 179 -8.92 -12.73 -17.39
CA VAL A 179 -8.06 -11.94 -16.50
C VAL A 179 -8.76 -10.65 -16.06
N GLY A 180 -9.69 -10.12 -16.86
CA GLY A 180 -10.38 -8.86 -16.56
C GLY A 180 -9.50 -7.64 -16.79
N MET A 181 -8.55 -7.70 -17.74
CA MET A 181 -7.55 -6.66 -17.99
C MET A 181 -7.54 -6.17 -19.46
N SER A 182 -6.93 -5.02 -19.71
CA SER A 182 -6.75 -4.48 -21.07
C SER A 182 -5.54 -5.10 -21.77
N ALA A 183 -5.79 -5.97 -22.74
CA ALA A 183 -4.77 -6.57 -23.60
C ALA A 183 -3.90 -5.53 -24.30
N ALA A 184 -4.50 -4.43 -24.80
CA ALA A 184 -3.76 -3.37 -25.46
C ALA A 184 -2.85 -2.58 -24.51
N ARG A 185 -3.28 -2.30 -23.27
CA ARG A 185 -2.41 -1.67 -22.27
C ARG A 185 -1.26 -2.59 -21.91
N TRP A 186 -1.59 -3.82 -21.51
CA TRP A 186 -0.63 -4.82 -21.06
C TRP A 186 0.43 -5.08 -22.13
N ARG A 187 0.03 -5.41 -23.37
CA ARG A 187 0.98 -5.62 -24.48
C ARG A 187 1.91 -4.43 -24.70
N ARG A 188 1.43 -3.19 -24.58
CA ARG A 188 2.27 -2.01 -24.78
C ARG A 188 3.33 -1.86 -23.69
N GLN A 189 2.96 -2.11 -22.44
CA GLN A 189 3.90 -2.09 -21.31
C GLN A 189 4.88 -3.27 -21.41
N HIS A 190 4.35 -4.47 -21.62
CA HIS A 190 5.11 -5.71 -21.73
C HIS A 190 6.14 -5.70 -22.86
N ASN A 191 5.77 -5.24 -24.06
CA ASN A 191 6.72 -5.15 -25.17
C ASN A 191 7.80 -4.09 -24.92
N ARG A 192 7.48 -3.06 -24.13
CA ARG A 192 8.49 -2.08 -23.68
C ARG A 192 9.43 -2.70 -22.64
N HIS A 193 8.91 -3.52 -21.71
CA HIS A 193 9.74 -4.30 -20.79
C HIS A 193 10.70 -5.22 -21.57
N HIS A 194 10.20 -6.00 -22.54
CA HIS A 194 11.03 -6.87 -23.35
C HIS A 194 12.18 -6.18 -24.08
N ALA A 195 12.01 -4.89 -24.45
CA ALA A 195 13.05 -4.12 -25.12
C ALA A 195 14.16 -3.65 -24.17
N MET A 196 13.91 -3.61 -22.86
CA MET A 196 14.85 -3.05 -21.88
C MET A 196 14.59 -3.55 -20.45
N PRO A 197 14.57 -4.89 -20.19
CA PRO A 197 14.29 -5.46 -18.87
C PRO A 197 15.37 -5.11 -17.86
N GLN A 198 15.04 -4.63 -16.67
CA GLN A 198 16.02 -4.19 -15.66
C GLN A 198 16.87 -2.97 -16.05
N ARG A 199 16.51 -2.19 -17.08
CA ARG A 199 17.06 -0.83 -17.25
C ARG A 199 16.41 0.11 -16.23
N LEU A 200 17.24 0.73 -15.39
CA LEU A 200 16.73 1.73 -14.44
C LEU A 200 16.04 2.86 -15.21
N HIS A 201 14.88 3.31 -14.75
CA HIS A 201 14.05 4.37 -15.36
C HIS A 201 13.33 4.02 -16.67
N ASN A 202 13.76 2.98 -17.36
CA ASN A 202 13.24 2.63 -18.68
C ASN A 202 12.33 1.40 -18.64
N ASP A 203 12.61 0.45 -17.74
CA ASP A 203 11.76 -0.71 -17.49
C ASP A 203 10.51 -0.32 -16.70
N VAL A 204 9.33 -0.53 -17.31
CA VAL A 204 8.04 -0.24 -16.69
C VAL A 204 7.67 -1.26 -15.61
N ASP A 205 8.24 -2.46 -15.64
CA ASP A 205 7.96 -3.50 -14.65
C ASP A 205 8.67 -3.23 -13.31
N LEU A 206 9.62 -2.30 -13.30
CA LEU A 206 10.18 -1.74 -12.06
C LEU A 206 9.26 -0.70 -11.40
N GLU A 207 8.22 -0.20 -12.08
CA GLU A 207 7.36 0.88 -11.58
C GLU A 207 6.19 0.40 -10.70
N THR A 208 6.46 -0.48 -9.73
CA THR A 208 5.45 -1.09 -8.85
C THR A 208 5.29 -0.40 -7.49
N MET A 209 6.01 0.69 -7.26
CA MET A 209 5.91 1.48 -6.04
C MET A 209 4.54 2.18 -5.93
N PRO A 210 3.95 2.29 -4.72
CA PRO A 210 4.50 1.96 -3.41
C PRO A 210 4.20 0.52 -2.92
N ILE A 211 3.74 -0.39 -3.80
CA ILE A 211 3.31 -1.74 -3.43
C ILE A 211 4.50 -2.71 -3.38
N PHE A 212 5.36 -2.70 -4.41
CA PHE A 212 6.59 -3.49 -4.49
C PHE A 212 7.80 -2.63 -4.85
N ALA A 213 8.97 -3.05 -4.36
CA ALA A 213 10.27 -2.66 -4.87
C ALA A 213 11.11 -3.93 -5.10
N PHE A 214 11.35 -4.27 -6.37
CA PHE A 214 12.20 -5.40 -6.74
C PHE A 214 13.70 -5.06 -6.72
N ASN A 215 14.04 -3.77 -6.70
CA ASN A 215 15.41 -3.29 -6.54
C ASN A 215 15.41 -1.98 -5.73
N ALA A 216 16.37 -1.80 -4.82
CA ALA A 216 16.44 -0.61 -3.98
C ALA A 216 16.72 0.68 -4.77
N LYS A 217 17.39 0.59 -5.93
CA LYS A 217 17.63 1.74 -6.82
C LYS A 217 16.34 2.38 -7.35
N VAL A 218 15.24 1.63 -7.37
CA VAL A 218 13.92 2.15 -7.78
C VAL A 218 13.34 3.11 -6.73
N VAL A 219 13.84 3.09 -5.50
CA VAL A 219 13.39 3.93 -4.39
C VAL A 219 13.95 5.34 -4.54
N ARG A 220 13.37 6.12 -5.46
CA ARG A 220 13.86 7.46 -5.84
C ARG A 220 13.78 8.51 -4.73
N LYS A 221 12.86 8.36 -3.77
CA LYS A 221 12.59 9.38 -2.73
C LYS A 221 12.98 8.88 -1.33
N PRO A 222 13.85 9.59 -0.59
CA PRO A 222 14.19 9.25 0.79
C PRO A 222 12.93 9.03 1.63
N GLY A 223 12.84 7.88 2.30
CA GLY A 223 11.71 7.49 3.15
C GLY A 223 10.57 6.74 2.45
N THR A 224 10.46 6.71 1.10
CA THR A 224 9.48 5.81 0.43
C THR A 224 9.77 4.34 0.71
N GLY A 225 11.05 3.97 0.78
CA GLY A 225 11.47 2.63 1.14
C GLY A 225 11.04 2.20 2.54
N LYS A 226 10.82 3.15 3.47
CA LYS A 226 10.32 2.88 4.83
C LYS A 226 8.81 2.63 4.88
N GLY A 227 8.11 2.69 3.74
CA GLY A 227 6.69 2.40 3.64
C GLY A 227 6.35 0.99 4.09
N PHE A 228 5.18 0.82 4.71
CA PHE A 228 4.79 -0.44 5.34
C PHE A 228 4.86 -1.64 4.38
N LEU A 229 4.29 -1.50 3.17
CA LEU A 229 4.27 -2.55 2.15
C LEU A 229 5.69 -2.94 1.72
N ILE A 230 6.57 -1.95 1.49
CA ILE A 230 7.97 -2.18 1.07
C ILE A 230 8.81 -2.80 2.18
N GLN A 231 8.60 -2.40 3.45
CA GLN A 231 9.35 -2.96 4.58
C GLN A 231 9.01 -4.42 4.87
N ASN A 232 7.86 -4.90 4.40
CA ASN A 232 7.35 -6.23 4.73
C ASN A 232 7.01 -7.03 3.46
N GLN A 233 7.44 -6.57 2.28
CA GLN A 233 7.05 -7.14 0.99
C GLN A 233 7.43 -8.61 0.81
N SER A 234 8.44 -9.12 1.51
CA SER A 234 8.78 -10.54 1.50
C SER A 234 7.70 -11.40 2.16
N VAL A 235 7.14 -10.94 3.29
CA VAL A 235 6.05 -11.62 4.00
C VAL A 235 4.69 -11.33 3.35
N LEU A 236 4.51 -10.11 2.85
CA LEU A 236 3.28 -9.66 2.22
C LEU A 236 3.19 -9.99 0.73
N TYR A 237 4.20 -10.65 0.13
CA TYR A 237 4.25 -10.85 -1.32
C TYR A 237 2.92 -11.38 -1.87
N PHE A 238 2.38 -12.39 -1.19
CA PHE A 238 1.09 -12.98 -1.50
C PHE A 238 -0.06 -11.95 -1.50
N LEU A 239 -0.15 -11.05 -0.51
CA LEU A 239 -1.17 -9.99 -0.47
C LEU A 239 -0.90 -8.86 -1.49
N ASN A 240 0.37 -8.46 -1.63
CA ASN A 240 0.78 -7.36 -2.50
C ASN A 240 0.51 -7.68 -3.98
N THR A 241 0.63 -8.94 -4.39
CA THR A 241 0.28 -9.35 -5.77
C THR A 241 -1.19 -9.08 -6.10
N LEU A 242 -2.12 -9.34 -5.17
CA LEU A 242 -3.53 -8.97 -5.32
C LEU A 242 -3.70 -7.45 -5.45
N LEU A 243 -3.02 -6.66 -4.61
CA LEU A 243 -3.12 -5.19 -4.68
C LEU A 243 -2.66 -4.64 -6.03
N VAL A 244 -1.57 -5.18 -6.61
CA VAL A 244 -1.14 -4.81 -7.98
C VAL A 244 -2.23 -5.16 -8.99
N GLY A 245 -2.79 -6.37 -8.93
CA GLY A 245 -3.88 -6.79 -9.81
C GLY A 245 -5.10 -5.88 -9.74
N LEU A 246 -5.53 -5.50 -8.54
CA LEU A 246 -6.66 -4.59 -8.34
C LEU A 246 -6.37 -3.18 -8.87
N VAL A 247 -5.17 -2.64 -8.67
CA VAL A 247 -4.78 -1.33 -9.23
C VAL A 247 -4.80 -1.37 -10.77
N TRP A 248 -4.38 -2.48 -11.37
CA TRP A 248 -4.45 -2.64 -12.82
C TRP A 248 -5.90 -2.67 -13.31
N GLN A 249 -6.72 -3.56 -12.76
CA GLN A 249 -8.11 -3.78 -13.19
C GLN A 249 -9.02 -2.57 -12.95
N PHE A 250 -8.94 -1.94 -11.79
CA PHE A 250 -9.90 -0.92 -11.37
C PHE A 250 -9.42 0.52 -11.57
N TYR A 251 -8.13 0.74 -11.84
CA TYR A 251 -7.58 2.09 -12.01
C TYR A 251 -6.88 2.29 -13.35
N GLN A 252 -5.88 1.48 -13.70
CA GLN A 252 -5.09 1.71 -14.92
C GLN A 252 -5.81 1.29 -16.20
N ASP A 253 -6.47 0.13 -16.20
CA ASP A 253 -7.18 -0.42 -17.37
C ASP A 253 -8.35 0.47 -17.82
N PRO A 254 -9.28 0.92 -16.93
CA PRO A 254 -10.41 1.74 -17.34
C PRO A 254 -9.98 3.06 -17.98
N GLN A 255 -8.97 3.72 -17.40
CA GLN A 255 -8.42 4.96 -17.95
C GLN A 255 -7.84 4.77 -19.36
N PHE A 256 -7.11 3.66 -19.56
CA PHE A 256 -6.52 3.35 -20.87
C PHE A 256 -7.60 3.05 -21.91
N ILE A 257 -8.56 2.20 -21.57
CA ILE A 257 -9.66 1.78 -22.45
C ILE A 257 -10.47 2.99 -22.94
N ILE A 258 -10.85 3.90 -22.02
CA ILE A 258 -11.59 5.12 -22.35
C ILE A 258 -10.76 6.01 -23.29
N LYS A 259 -9.49 6.27 -22.95
CA LYS A 259 -8.61 7.13 -23.73
C LYS A 259 -8.31 6.58 -25.13
N ARG A 260 -8.26 5.26 -25.29
CA ARG A 260 -7.88 4.58 -26.54
C ARG A 260 -9.06 3.98 -27.31
N LYS A 261 -10.29 4.10 -26.80
CA LYS A 261 -11.53 3.60 -27.41
C LYS A 261 -11.50 2.08 -27.68
N CYS A 262 -10.97 1.31 -26.73
CA CYS A 262 -10.83 -0.15 -26.83
C CYS A 262 -12.14 -0.88 -26.46
N TYR A 263 -13.22 -0.68 -27.23
CA TYR A 263 -14.56 -1.14 -26.88
C TYR A 263 -14.73 -2.67 -26.81
N LEU A 264 -13.99 -3.44 -27.62
CA LEU A 264 -14.00 -4.90 -27.54
C LEU A 264 -13.48 -5.41 -26.19
N GLU A 265 -12.37 -4.84 -25.72
CA GLU A 265 -11.79 -5.17 -24.40
C GLU A 265 -12.74 -4.77 -23.27
N PHE A 266 -13.40 -3.61 -23.40
CA PHE A 266 -14.42 -3.18 -22.45
C PHE A 266 -15.57 -4.19 -22.33
N ALA A 267 -16.12 -4.64 -23.47
CA ALA A 267 -17.20 -5.63 -23.48
C ALA A 267 -16.76 -6.97 -22.85
N ALA A 268 -15.54 -7.43 -23.14
CA ALA A 268 -14.99 -8.65 -22.54
C ALA A 268 -14.81 -8.52 -21.01
N ILE A 269 -14.33 -7.37 -20.52
CA ILE A 269 -14.19 -7.11 -19.07
C ILE A 269 -15.57 -7.02 -18.39
N VAL A 270 -16.58 -6.43 -19.04
CA VAL A 270 -17.95 -6.42 -18.50
C VAL A 270 -18.49 -7.84 -18.38
N ALA A 271 -18.26 -8.69 -19.40
CA ALA A 271 -18.62 -10.10 -19.35
C ALA A 271 -17.89 -10.85 -18.22
N HIS A 272 -16.60 -10.56 -18.01
CA HIS A 272 -15.83 -11.06 -16.88
C HIS A 272 -16.50 -10.69 -15.55
N CYS A 273 -16.77 -9.41 -15.32
CA CYS A 273 -17.44 -8.96 -14.09
C CYS A 273 -18.80 -9.64 -13.89
N ALA A 274 -19.58 -9.83 -14.96
CA ALA A 274 -20.88 -10.50 -14.90
C ALA A 274 -20.76 -11.99 -14.52
N ILE A 275 -19.83 -12.74 -15.12
CA ILE A 275 -19.58 -14.15 -14.78
C ILE A 275 -19.16 -14.28 -13.32
N PHE A 276 -18.22 -13.45 -12.89
CA PHE A 276 -17.68 -13.53 -11.53
C PHE A 276 -18.68 -13.07 -10.45
N TYR A 277 -19.61 -12.17 -10.79
CA TYR A 277 -20.72 -11.82 -9.92
C TYR A 277 -21.59 -13.06 -9.61
N GLN A 278 -21.84 -13.93 -10.61
CA GLN A 278 -22.62 -15.16 -10.44
C GLN A 278 -21.92 -16.22 -9.58
N LEU A 279 -20.58 -16.22 -9.55
CA LEU A 279 -19.78 -17.12 -8.72
C LEU A 279 -19.70 -16.67 -7.25
N GLY A 280 -20.14 -15.44 -6.95
CA GLY A 280 -20.08 -14.88 -5.60
C GLY A 280 -18.69 -14.41 -5.19
N PHE A 281 -18.66 -13.54 -4.17
CA PHE A 281 -17.44 -12.80 -3.79
C PHE A 281 -16.27 -13.68 -3.39
N TRP A 282 -16.49 -14.76 -2.62
CA TRP A 282 -15.40 -15.58 -2.12
C TRP A 282 -14.68 -16.33 -3.26
N ALA A 283 -15.43 -16.83 -4.24
CA ALA A 283 -14.88 -17.46 -5.43
C ALA A 283 -14.14 -16.44 -6.30
N TRP A 284 -14.71 -15.25 -6.50
CA TRP A 284 -14.03 -14.15 -7.20
C TRP A 284 -12.74 -13.72 -6.50
N PHE A 285 -12.79 -13.51 -5.18
CA PHE A 285 -11.66 -13.07 -4.38
C PHE A 285 -10.51 -14.07 -4.42
N LEU A 286 -10.79 -15.37 -4.23
CA LEU A 286 -9.77 -16.42 -4.32
C LEU A 286 -9.17 -16.51 -5.73
N GLN A 287 -9.99 -16.39 -6.77
CA GLN A 287 -9.51 -16.39 -8.16
C GLN A 287 -8.65 -15.18 -8.48
N ALA A 288 -9.06 -13.98 -8.06
CA ALA A 288 -8.29 -12.76 -8.23
C ALA A 288 -6.97 -12.85 -7.45
N TRP A 289 -7.01 -13.31 -6.20
CA TRP A 289 -5.84 -13.38 -5.34
C TRP A 289 -4.82 -14.41 -5.80
N LEU A 290 -5.25 -15.67 -5.96
CA LEU A 290 -4.37 -16.77 -6.37
C LEU A 290 -3.94 -16.61 -7.84
N GLY A 291 -4.80 -16.07 -8.70
CA GLY A 291 -4.46 -15.76 -10.08
C GLY A 291 -3.40 -14.66 -10.19
N SER A 292 -3.55 -13.55 -9.46
CA SER A 292 -2.54 -12.49 -9.41
C SER A 292 -1.22 -12.98 -8.82
N PHE A 293 -1.27 -13.81 -7.77
CA PHE A 293 -0.09 -14.42 -7.18
C PHE A 293 0.65 -15.31 -8.18
N TRP A 294 -0.05 -16.23 -8.85
CA TRP A 294 0.58 -17.13 -9.83
C TRP A 294 1.17 -16.35 -11.01
N GLY A 295 0.43 -15.37 -11.56
CA GLY A 295 0.91 -14.54 -12.66
C GLY A 295 2.20 -13.78 -12.30
N LEU A 296 2.17 -13.00 -11.22
CA LEU A 296 3.33 -12.21 -10.79
C LEU A 296 4.50 -13.09 -10.32
N LEU A 297 4.23 -14.23 -9.69
CA LEU A 297 5.28 -15.18 -9.31
C LEU A 297 6.01 -15.67 -10.57
N THR A 298 5.27 -16.13 -11.58
CA THR A 298 5.83 -16.66 -12.83
C THR A 298 6.81 -15.68 -13.48
N PHE A 299 6.47 -14.40 -13.58
CA PHE A 299 7.39 -13.37 -14.10
C PHE A 299 8.55 -13.08 -13.13
N SER A 300 8.29 -13.09 -11.82
CA SER A 300 9.30 -12.77 -10.82
C SER A 300 10.47 -13.76 -10.80
N LEU A 301 10.20 -15.04 -11.11
CA LEU A 301 11.18 -16.13 -11.07
C LEU A 301 12.38 -15.94 -12.02
N ASN A 302 12.27 -15.07 -13.02
CA ASN A 302 13.24 -15.04 -14.11
C ASN A 302 14.10 -13.78 -14.14
N HIS A 303 13.65 -12.62 -13.64
CA HIS A 303 14.48 -11.41 -13.73
C HIS A 303 14.48 -10.52 -12.51
N THR A 304 13.45 -10.53 -11.65
CA THR A 304 13.27 -9.50 -10.60
C THR A 304 14.38 -9.40 -9.55
N PHE A 305 15.22 -10.42 -9.40
CA PHE A 305 16.36 -10.44 -8.48
C PHE A 305 17.71 -10.13 -9.14
N LEU A 306 17.74 -10.00 -10.46
CA LEU A 306 18.96 -9.71 -11.20
C LEU A 306 19.32 -8.22 -11.10
N PRO A 307 20.60 -7.87 -11.36
CA PRO A 307 21.06 -6.49 -11.24
C PRO A 307 20.26 -5.52 -12.12
N VAL A 308 20.11 -4.28 -11.64
CA VAL A 308 19.55 -3.17 -12.41
C VAL A 308 20.70 -2.27 -12.88
N THR A 309 20.73 -1.95 -14.17
CA THR A 309 21.82 -1.21 -14.83
C THR A 309 21.32 0.01 -15.61
N GLU A 310 22.21 0.99 -15.76
CA GLU A 310 22.09 2.13 -16.67
C GLU A 310 23.12 2.08 -17.81
N GLU A 311 24.14 1.21 -17.66
CA GLU A 311 25.33 1.15 -18.52
C GLU A 311 25.06 0.41 -19.81
N PRO A 312 25.52 0.92 -20.97
CA PRO A 312 25.24 0.26 -22.23
C PRO A 312 25.93 -1.11 -22.33
N THR A 313 25.22 -2.10 -22.87
CA THR A 313 25.69 -3.49 -23.03
C THR A 313 25.13 -4.09 -24.31
N HIS A 314 25.89 -4.98 -24.97
CA HIS A 314 25.42 -5.65 -26.18
C HIS A 314 24.14 -6.43 -25.89
N TRP A 315 23.17 -6.37 -26.81
CA TRP A 315 21.83 -6.95 -26.64
C TRP A 315 21.81 -8.40 -26.15
N PHE A 316 22.68 -9.26 -26.69
CA PHE A 316 22.75 -10.67 -26.31
C PHE A 316 23.27 -10.82 -24.88
N GLU A 317 24.38 -10.16 -24.57
CA GLU A 317 24.98 -10.16 -23.24
C GLU A 317 24.01 -9.59 -22.20
N TYR A 318 23.36 -8.47 -22.53
CA TYR A 318 22.33 -7.84 -21.71
C TYR A 318 21.18 -8.79 -21.39
N SER A 319 20.64 -9.48 -22.40
CA SER A 319 19.53 -10.43 -22.24
C SER A 319 19.88 -11.55 -21.26
N LEU A 320 21.12 -12.04 -21.26
CA LEU A 320 21.60 -13.11 -20.38
C LEU A 320 21.97 -12.63 -18.97
N LEU A 321 22.44 -11.39 -18.82
CA LEU A 321 22.81 -10.84 -17.51
C LEU A 321 21.59 -10.36 -16.70
N HIS A 322 20.51 -10.02 -17.39
CA HIS A 322 19.29 -9.46 -16.80
C HIS A 322 18.07 -10.38 -16.89
N THR A 323 18.27 -11.62 -17.36
CA THR A 323 17.26 -12.68 -17.38
C THR A 323 17.89 -14.01 -16.96
N ALA A 324 17.13 -14.83 -16.25
CA ALA A 324 17.50 -16.17 -15.81
C ALA A 324 16.41 -17.16 -16.23
N ASN A 325 16.81 -18.42 -16.39
CA ASN A 325 15.89 -19.52 -16.64
C ASN A 325 15.58 -20.29 -15.36
N VAL A 326 14.45 -21.00 -15.37
CA VAL A 326 14.09 -22.02 -14.39
C VAL A 326 14.24 -23.40 -15.01
N GLU A 327 14.77 -24.36 -14.26
CA GLU A 327 15.01 -25.71 -14.74
C GLU A 327 13.76 -26.36 -15.34
N HIS A 328 14.01 -27.16 -16.38
CA HIS A 328 12.97 -27.91 -17.07
C HIS A 328 12.41 -29.01 -16.17
N ALA A 329 11.09 -29.06 -16.08
CA ALA A 329 10.34 -30.23 -15.63
C ALA A 329 8.96 -30.21 -16.32
N PRO A 330 8.34 -31.35 -16.69
CA PRO A 330 7.06 -31.34 -17.40
C PRO A 330 5.96 -30.52 -16.73
N TRP A 331 5.87 -30.59 -15.40
CA TRP A 331 4.92 -29.78 -14.62
C TRP A 331 5.31 -28.28 -14.58
N CYS A 332 6.61 -27.96 -14.59
CA CYS A 332 7.12 -26.60 -14.56
C CYS A 332 6.90 -25.90 -15.90
N ASP A 333 7.20 -26.58 -17.02
CA ASP A 333 6.90 -26.11 -18.36
C ASP A 333 5.41 -25.85 -18.54
N TRP A 334 4.57 -26.75 -18.01
CA TRP A 334 3.12 -26.59 -18.05
C TRP A 334 2.64 -25.42 -17.19
N ILE A 335 3.06 -25.32 -15.92
CA ILE A 335 2.58 -24.25 -15.03
C ILE A 335 3.13 -22.86 -15.39
N THR A 336 4.27 -22.78 -16.06
CA THR A 336 4.85 -21.50 -16.51
C THR A 336 4.54 -21.19 -17.98
N GLY A 337 3.90 -22.12 -18.72
CA GLY A 337 3.65 -21.93 -20.15
C GLY A 337 4.93 -21.77 -20.97
N TYR A 338 5.97 -22.51 -20.59
CA TYR A 338 7.32 -22.44 -21.13
C TYR A 338 8.07 -21.12 -20.88
N LEU A 339 7.55 -20.25 -19.99
CA LEU A 339 8.26 -19.04 -19.55
C LEU A 339 9.37 -19.34 -18.52
N ASN A 340 9.58 -20.61 -18.15
CA ASN A 340 10.82 -21.03 -17.51
C ASN A 340 12.05 -20.93 -18.44
N TYR A 341 11.85 -20.71 -19.75
CA TYR A 341 12.90 -20.41 -20.74
C TYR A 341 12.93 -18.91 -21.09
N GLN A 342 12.99 -18.06 -20.07
CA GLN A 342 12.90 -16.62 -20.21
C GLN A 342 14.06 -15.99 -20.99
N ILE A 343 15.28 -16.53 -20.90
CA ILE A 343 16.45 -16.04 -21.67
C ILE A 343 16.15 -16.16 -23.17
N GLU A 344 15.77 -17.36 -23.62
CA GLU A 344 15.40 -17.62 -25.02
C GLU A 344 14.20 -16.78 -25.43
N HIS A 345 13.21 -16.64 -24.55
CA HIS A 345 12.04 -15.82 -24.78
C HIS A 345 12.39 -14.34 -25.00
N HIS A 346 13.30 -13.77 -24.20
CA HIS A 346 13.76 -12.39 -24.39
C HIS A 346 14.60 -12.22 -25.65
N LEU A 347 15.36 -13.23 -26.06
CA LEU A 347 16.08 -13.19 -27.34
C LEU A 347 15.15 -13.35 -28.56
N PHE A 348 14.11 -14.19 -28.44
CA PHE A 348 13.24 -14.58 -29.56
C PHE A 348 11.74 -14.57 -29.18
N PRO A 349 11.15 -13.45 -28.75
CA PRO A 349 9.79 -13.42 -28.19
C PRO A 349 8.70 -13.75 -29.22
N THR A 350 9.01 -13.61 -30.51
CA THR A 350 8.10 -13.97 -31.61
C THR A 350 8.11 -15.46 -31.95
N MET A 351 8.95 -16.25 -31.27
CA MET A 351 8.95 -17.72 -31.33
C MET A 351 7.82 -18.27 -30.45
N PRO A 352 7.05 -19.28 -30.89
CA PRO A 352 6.10 -19.96 -30.02
C PRO A 352 6.82 -20.58 -28.81
N ASN A 353 6.32 -20.39 -27.58
CA ASN A 353 7.10 -20.71 -26.37
C ASN A 353 7.42 -22.20 -26.25
N PHE A 354 6.56 -23.10 -26.79
CA PHE A 354 6.83 -24.54 -26.79
C PHE A 354 8.11 -24.94 -27.54
N ARG A 355 8.70 -24.02 -28.32
CA ARG A 355 9.95 -24.25 -29.05
C ARG A 355 11.20 -23.75 -28.36
N LEU A 356 11.07 -22.91 -27.34
CA LEU A 356 12.20 -22.43 -26.53
C LEU A 356 13.06 -23.57 -25.96
N PRO A 357 12.49 -24.71 -25.49
CA PRO A 357 13.29 -25.84 -25.03
C PRO A 357 14.30 -26.37 -26.06
N PHE A 358 13.98 -26.29 -27.36
CA PHE A 358 14.81 -26.84 -28.44
C PHE A 358 16.00 -25.95 -28.80
N ILE A 359 15.98 -24.67 -28.40
CA ILE A 359 17.01 -23.70 -28.80
C ILE A 359 17.93 -23.30 -27.64
N LYS A 360 17.56 -23.62 -26.40
CA LYS A 360 18.31 -23.24 -25.19
C LYS A 360 19.79 -23.63 -25.25
N ASP A 361 20.10 -24.81 -25.78
CA ASP A 361 21.48 -25.31 -25.82
C ASP A 361 22.32 -24.58 -26.89
N ARG A 362 21.69 -24.07 -27.95
CA ARG A 362 22.33 -23.23 -28.97
C ARG A 362 22.64 -21.84 -28.42
N VAL A 363 21.69 -21.24 -27.68
CA VAL A 363 21.92 -19.98 -26.96
C VAL A 363 23.04 -20.14 -25.93
N ARG A 364 23.00 -21.22 -25.16
CA ARG A 364 24.04 -21.57 -24.18
C ARG A 364 25.42 -21.78 -24.81
N ALA A 365 25.48 -22.32 -26.03
CA ALA A 365 26.74 -22.47 -26.77
C ALA A 365 27.35 -21.11 -27.14
N ILE A 366 26.55 -20.15 -27.61
CA ILE A 366 27.01 -18.78 -27.89
C ILE A 366 27.47 -18.11 -26.58
N ALA A 367 26.69 -18.24 -25.50
CA ALA A 367 27.06 -17.71 -24.19
C ALA A 367 28.43 -18.22 -23.71
N ARG A 368 28.67 -19.53 -23.84
CA ARG A 368 29.97 -20.16 -23.52
C ARG A 368 31.11 -19.64 -24.40
N LYS A 369 30.89 -19.52 -25.72
CA LYS A 369 31.89 -18.99 -26.66
C LYS A 369 32.37 -17.58 -26.28
N HIS A 370 31.46 -16.74 -25.79
CA HIS A 370 31.74 -15.35 -25.43
C HIS A 370 31.97 -15.11 -23.93
N ASN A 371 32.08 -16.18 -23.13
CA ASN A 371 32.27 -16.12 -21.69
C ASN A 371 31.18 -15.30 -20.96
N ILE A 372 29.92 -15.43 -21.38
CA ILE A 372 28.75 -14.79 -20.77
C ILE A 372 28.05 -15.80 -19.87
N PRO A 373 27.75 -15.45 -18.60
CA PRO A 373 27.00 -16.34 -17.70
C PRO A 373 25.62 -16.70 -18.26
N TYR A 374 25.28 -17.98 -18.23
CA TYR A 374 23.94 -18.48 -18.55
C TYR A 374 23.29 -18.97 -17.25
N ILE A 375 22.40 -18.15 -16.68
CA ILE A 375 21.85 -18.34 -15.33
C ILE A 375 20.63 -19.26 -15.37
N ILE A 376 20.66 -20.32 -14.58
CA ILE A 376 19.55 -21.26 -14.42
C ILE A 376 19.43 -21.68 -12.95
N HIS A 377 18.19 -21.78 -12.45
CA HIS A 377 17.88 -22.20 -11.08
C HIS A 377 16.79 -23.27 -11.08
N SER A 378 16.78 -24.17 -10.10
CA SER A 378 15.61 -25.03 -9.89
C SER A 378 14.40 -24.18 -9.47
N TYR A 379 13.17 -24.66 -9.70
CA TYR A 379 11.96 -23.90 -9.35
C TYR A 379 11.91 -23.51 -7.86
N PRO A 380 12.21 -24.39 -6.88
CA PRO A 380 12.25 -24.00 -5.47
C PRO A 380 13.32 -22.95 -5.16
N GLU A 381 14.50 -23.05 -5.78
CA GLU A 381 15.58 -22.06 -5.61
C GLU A 381 15.18 -20.69 -6.17
N ALA A 382 14.58 -20.65 -7.36
CA ALA A 382 14.11 -19.40 -7.98
C ALA A 382 13.09 -18.69 -7.08
N VAL A 383 12.12 -19.44 -6.51
CA VAL A 383 11.18 -18.91 -5.51
C VAL A 383 11.94 -18.36 -4.31
N GLN A 384 12.85 -19.13 -3.71
CA GLN A 384 13.63 -18.69 -2.56
C GLN A 384 14.45 -17.41 -2.84
N ILE A 385 15.04 -17.30 -4.03
CA ILE A 385 15.81 -16.13 -4.46
C ILE A 385 14.91 -14.90 -4.56
N VAL A 386 13.70 -15.02 -5.14
CA VAL A 386 12.74 -13.90 -5.21
C VAL A 386 12.39 -13.38 -3.81
N PHE A 387 12.00 -14.26 -2.89
CA PHE A 387 11.64 -13.87 -1.52
C PHE A 387 12.84 -13.30 -0.74
N ARG A 388 14.04 -13.86 -0.94
CA ARG A 388 15.29 -13.35 -0.36
C ARG A 388 15.63 -11.97 -0.91
N ASN A 389 15.51 -11.77 -2.21
CA ASN A 389 15.73 -10.48 -2.87
C ASN A 389 14.78 -9.43 -2.30
N LEU A 390 13.48 -9.72 -2.23
CA LEU A 390 12.48 -8.81 -1.66
C LEU A 390 12.83 -8.41 -0.23
N ASN A 391 13.28 -9.35 0.61
CA ASN A 391 13.73 -9.07 1.97
C ASN A 391 15.00 -8.20 2.01
N ASN A 392 15.95 -8.45 1.11
CA ASN A 392 17.19 -7.66 1.01
C ASN A 392 16.88 -6.23 0.56
N VAL A 393 16.03 -6.07 -0.46
CA VAL A 393 15.57 -4.77 -0.93
C VAL A 393 14.82 -4.02 0.18
N SER A 394 13.98 -4.69 0.98
CA SER A 394 13.34 -4.05 2.15
C SER A 394 14.36 -3.45 3.12
N LYS A 395 15.47 -4.15 3.38
CA LYS A 395 16.55 -3.69 4.27
C LYS A 395 17.35 -2.55 3.63
N GLU A 396 17.70 -2.67 2.35
CA GLU A 396 18.46 -1.63 1.64
C GLU A 396 17.63 -0.35 1.50
N ALA A 397 16.36 -0.47 1.08
CA ALA A 397 15.42 0.64 0.91
C ALA A 397 15.09 1.38 2.22
N SER A 398 15.19 0.72 3.38
CA SER A 398 14.97 1.36 4.68
C SER A 398 16.16 2.20 5.17
N GLY A 399 17.32 2.04 4.52
CA GLY A 399 18.61 2.56 4.98
C GLY A 399 19.34 1.62 5.95
N TRP A 400 18.85 0.39 6.17
CA TRP A 400 19.49 -0.60 7.04
C TRP A 400 20.86 -1.06 6.51
N SER A 401 21.06 -1.13 5.19
CA SER A 401 22.35 -1.58 4.61
C SER A 401 23.46 -0.52 4.71
N ARG A 402 23.12 0.75 4.94
CA ARG A 402 24.11 1.80 5.25
C ARG A 402 24.72 1.65 6.65
N SER A 403 24.17 0.78 7.50
CA SER A 403 24.77 0.51 8.82
C SER A 403 25.85 -0.58 8.82
N LEU A 404 26.20 -1.17 7.67
CA LEU A 404 27.24 -2.23 7.58
C LEU A 404 28.40 -1.91 6.59
N ARG A 405 28.39 -0.78 5.89
CA ARG A 405 29.53 -0.33 5.04
C ARG A 405 30.06 1.08 5.35
N THR A 406 29.67 1.67 6.47
CA THR A 406 30.26 2.89 7.01
C THR A 406 30.46 2.72 8.52
N PHE A 407 31.33 1.78 8.87
CA PHE A 407 32.11 1.77 10.11
C PHE A 407 33.60 1.91 9.75
N ALA A 408 33.88 2.76 8.76
CA ALA A 408 35.21 3.27 8.49
C ALA A 408 35.14 4.79 8.68
N MET A 409 35.60 5.21 9.85
CA MET A 409 36.18 6.52 10.16
C MET A 409 35.58 7.72 9.44
N ASP A 410 34.46 8.21 9.97
CA ASP A 410 34.27 9.65 10.09
C ASP A 410 34.23 9.98 11.58
N SER A 411 35.21 10.76 11.99
CA SER A 411 35.38 11.34 13.31
C SER A 411 34.16 12.19 13.68
N ILE A 412 33.19 11.59 14.36
CA ILE A 412 32.29 12.33 15.24
C ILE A 412 32.93 12.25 16.62
N GLN A 413 33.48 13.38 17.03
CA GLN A 413 33.86 13.62 18.42
C GLN A 413 32.75 13.12 19.33
N ALA A 414 33.11 12.23 20.25
CA ALA A 414 32.31 11.96 21.43
C ALA A 414 32.20 13.26 22.22
N ASN A 415 31.13 14.03 22.02
CA ASN A 415 30.70 15.11 22.89
C ASN A 415 29.18 15.32 22.76
N ASP A 416 28.52 15.32 23.93
CA ASP A 416 27.12 15.67 24.24
C ASP A 416 25.95 14.78 23.76
N ILE A 417 25.66 13.73 24.54
CA ILE A 417 24.26 13.33 24.74
C ILE A 417 23.58 14.48 25.49
N LYS A 418 22.91 15.37 24.77
CA LYS A 418 22.13 16.46 25.37
C LYS A 418 21.09 15.88 26.32
N ARG A 419 21.24 16.13 27.62
CA ARG A 419 20.29 15.73 28.68
C ARG A 419 18.89 16.24 28.33
N LYS A 420 17.87 15.37 28.40
CA LYS A 420 16.48 15.75 28.14
C LYS A 420 15.72 15.87 29.44
N GLU A 421 15.27 17.07 29.76
CA GLU A 421 14.51 17.37 30.98
C GLU A 421 13.06 17.74 30.63
N ILE A 422 12.11 17.28 31.45
CA ILE A 422 10.70 17.66 31.36
C ILE A 422 10.30 18.47 32.60
N LEU A 423 9.57 19.57 32.39
CA LEU A 423 9.01 20.38 33.46
C LEU A 423 7.72 19.73 33.99
N PHE A 424 7.70 19.45 35.29
CA PHE A 424 6.55 18.91 36.00
C PHE A 424 6.53 19.44 37.43
N ASP A 425 5.44 20.07 37.85
CA ASP A 425 5.21 20.54 39.23
C ASP A 425 6.35 21.45 39.75
N GLY A 426 6.87 22.32 38.88
CA GLY A 426 7.98 23.25 39.20
C GLY A 426 9.39 22.63 39.23
N TYR A 427 9.53 21.35 38.91
CA TYR A 427 10.83 20.67 38.83
C TYR A 427 11.13 20.18 37.42
N LEU A 428 12.40 20.20 37.04
CA LEU A 428 12.91 19.59 35.82
C LEU A 428 13.41 18.18 36.11
N TYR A 429 12.77 17.18 35.48
CA TYR A 429 13.08 15.77 35.64
C TYR A 429 13.84 15.24 34.43
N ASP A 430 14.95 14.52 34.68
CA ASP A 430 15.69 13.84 33.61
C ASP A 430 14.92 12.64 33.08
N VAL A 431 14.50 12.74 31.82
CA VAL A 431 13.71 11.73 31.12
C VAL A 431 14.46 11.09 29.95
N THR A 432 15.78 11.28 29.86
CA THR A 432 16.61 10.86 28.72
C THR A 432 16.41 9.38 28.36
N ASP A 433 16.41 8.49 29.34
CA ASP A 433 16.14 7.06 29.14
C ASP A 433 14.65 6.69 29.28
N PHE A 434 13.90 7.49 30.03
CA PHE A 434 12.47 7.25 30.22
C PHE A 434 11.67 7.39 28.93
N ILE A 435 12.02 8.36 28.07
CA ILE A 435 11.41 8.58 26.76
C ILE A 435 11.37 7.30 25.91
N LYS A 436 12.45 6.51 25.93
CA LYS A 436 12.60 5.31 25.08
C LYS A 436 11.64 4.18 25.46
N ARG A 437 11.20 4.15 26.73
CA ARG A 437 10.36 3.08 27.31
C ARG A 437 8.91 3.51 27.57
N HIS A 438 8.61 4.80 27.55
CA HIS A 438 7.26 5.30 27.77
C HIS A 438 6.40 5.24 26.49
N PRO A 439 5.13 4.78 26.54
CA PRO A 439 4.23 4.76 25.38
C PRO A 439 4.02 6.12 24.71
N GLY A 440 4.12 7.22 25.47
CA GLY A 440 4.05 8.61 25.01
C GLY A 440 5.41 9.24 24.69
N GLY A 441 6.47 8.47 24.45
CA GLY A 441 7.84 9.00 24.28
C GLY A 441 8.00 10.13 23.25
N ASN A 442 7.24 10.11 22.15
CA ASN A 442 7.24 11.20 21.16
C ASN A 442 6.65 12.50 21.73
N ILE A 443 5.62 12.40 22.56
CA ILE A 443 4.97 13.54 23.22
C ILE A 443 5.91 14.11 24.29
N ILE A 444 6.55 13.26 25.08
CA ILE A 444 7.59 13.69 26.04
C ILE A 444 8.73 14.40 25.30
N SER A 445 9.14 13.88 24.13
CA SER A 445 10.19 14.51 23.32
C SER A 445 9.81 15.93 22.89
N TYR A 446 8.54 16.17 22.57
CA TYR A 446 8.04 17.51 22.25
C TYR A 446 8.21 18.46 23.44
N TYR A 447 7.74 18.09 24.64
CA TYR A 447 7.89 18.92 25.84
C TYR A 447 9.36 19.22 26.15
N THR A 448 10.25 18.22 26.03
CA THR A 448 11.69 18.40 26.28
C THR A 448 12.38 19.30 25.25
N GLN A 449 11.79 19.48 24.06
CA GLN A 449 12.37 20.31 23.00
C GLN A 449 11.88 21.76 23.05
N ASN A 450 10.65 21.98 23.51
CA ASN A 450 10.02 23.29 23.53
C ASN A 450 10.01 23.95 24.92
N GLY A 451 10.41 23.23 25.97
CA GLY A 451 10.45 23.77 27.34
C GLY A 451 9.08 24.06 27.95
N GLU A 452 8.01 23.51 27.37
CA GLU A 452 6.64 23.65 27.87
C GLU A 452 6.44 22.90 29.20
N ASP A 453 5.57 23.42 30.06
CA ASP A 453 5.12 22.72 31.26
C ASP A 453 4.19 21.56 30.90
N ALA A 454 4.56 20.34 31.31
CA ALA A 454 3.79 19.13 31.05
C ALA A 454 2.84 18.76 32.20
N SER A 455 2.76 19.57 33.25
CA SER A 455 2.03 19.26 34.49
C SER A 455 0.57 18.90 34.25
N GLN A 456 -0.16 19.73 33.53
CA GLN A 456 -1.59 19.55 33.27
C GLN A 456 -1.83 18.34 32.37
N ALA A 457 -1.06 18.20 31.29
CA ALA A 457 -1.15 17.03 30.42
C ALA A 457 -0.87 15.73 31.19
N ILE A 458 0.19 15.69 32.01
CA ILE A 458 0.50 14.50 32.83
C ILE A 458 -0.64 14.21 33.80
N GLN A 459 -1.17 15.23 34.48
CA GLN A 459 -2.27 15.10 35.43
C GLN A 459 -3.53 14.54 34.77
N GLN A 460 -3.98 15.11 33.64
CA GLN A 460 -5.22 14.71 33.00
C GLN A 460 -5.16 13.31 32.37
N PHE A 461 -4.05 12.94 31.72
CA PHE A 461 -3.89 11.60 31.14
C PHE A 461 -3.61 10.49 32.16
N HIS A 462 -3.22 10.84 33.39
CA HIS A 462 -2.84 9.87 34.42
C HIS A 462 -3.64 10.01 35.71
N LEU A 463 -4.77 10.73 35.72
CA LEU A 463 -5.50 11.09 36.93
C LEU A 463 -5.78 9.89 37.85
N ARG A 464 -6.40 8.84 37.30
CA ARG A 464 -6.70 7.58 38.01
C ARG A 464 -5.46 6.76 38.44
N SER A 465 -4.27 7.24 38.10
CA SER A 465 -2.97 6.63 38.41
C SER A 465 -1.94 7.62 38.95
N ILE A 466 -2.36 8.82 39.38
CA ILE A 466 -1.45 9.93 39.72
C ILE A 466 -0.50 9.55 40.87
N LYS A 467 -0.95 8.74 41.83
CA LYS A 467 -0.09 8.20 42.91
C LYS A 467 1.08 7.38 42.36
N ARG A 468 0.83 6.56 41.33
CA ARG A 468 1.86 5.77 40.65
C ARG A 468 2.80 6.67 39.84
N VAL A 469 2.26 7.71 39.19
CA VAL A 469 3.09 8.70 38.47
C VAL A 469 4.02 9.42 39.44
N LYS A 470 3.51 9.98 40.55
CA LYS A 470 4.33 10.65 41.57
C LYS A 470 5.42 9.71 42.13
N SER A 471 5.07 8.47 42.43
CA SER A 471 6.03 7.44 42.85
C SER A 471 7.13 7.19 41.80
N LEU A 472 6.78 7.11 40.51
CA LEU A 472 7.73 6.95 39.41
C LEU A 472 8.60 8.20 39.22
N MET A 473 8.01 9.40 39.28
CA MET A 473 8.73 10.67 39.12
C MET A 473 9.79 10.85 40.21
N ASN A 474 9.53 10.39 41.44
CA ASN A 474 10.50 10.41 42.53
C ASN A 474 11.74 9.52 42.29
N THR A 475 11.68 8.58 41.33
CA THR A 475 12.84 7.75 40.95
C THR A 475 13.75 8.44 39.93
N LEU A 476 13.29 9.53 39.32
CA LEU A 476 14.05 10.28 38.31
C LEU A 476 14.89 11.38 38.98
N LYS A 477 16.06 11.66 38.41
CA LYS A 477 16.88 12.80 38.84
C LYS A 477 16.14 14.10 38.55
N LYS A 478 15.99 14.98 39.55
CA LYS A 478 15.28 16.25 39.41
C LYS A 478 16.07 17.43 40.00
N ARG A 479 15.78 18.63 39.49
CA ARG A 479 16.26 19.92 40.02
C ARG A 479 15.13 20.97 39.96
N PRO A 480 15.13 22.02 40.79
CA PRO A 480 14.17 23.12 40.65
C PRO A 480 14.34 23.81 39.29
N ALA A 481 13.21 24.19 38.68
CA ALA A 481 13.20 24.97 37.43
C ALA A 481 13.50 26.45 37.71
N SER A 482 14.34 27.10 36.90
CA SER A 482 14.55 28.55 36.97
C SER A 482 13.66 29.29 35.96
N MET A 483 13.21 30.51 36.27
CA MET A 483 12.29 31.26 35.41
C MET A 483 12.86 31.60 34.03
N SER A 484 14.19 31.68 33.89
CA SER A 484 14.87 32.03 32.63
C SER A 484 15.05 30.85 31.66
N GLU A 485 14.73 29.61 32.06
CA GLU A 485 15.00 28.40 31.26
C GLU A 485 13.85 28.02 30.30
N SER A 486 12.69 28.68 30.38
CA SER A 486 11.52 28.39 29.53
C SER A 486 11.62 28.97 28.11
N GLY A 487 12.49 29.95 27.88
CA GLY A 487 12.58 30.68 26.61
C GLY A 487 11.37 31.57 26.29
N LEU A 488 10.42 31.72 27.21
CA LEU A 488 9.20 32.51 27.05
C LEU A 488 9.39 33.95 27.57
N SER A 489 8.61 34.91 27.04
CA SER A 489 8.57 36.27 27.60
C SER A 489 7.92 36.29 28.98
N ALA A 490 8.30 37.24 29.85
CA ALA A 490 7.73 37.37 31.19
C ALA A 490 6.19 37.50 31.17
N GLU A 491 5.64 38.21 30.18
CA GLU A 491 4.20 38.35 29.96
C GLU A 491 3.53 37.00 29.63
N THR A 492 4.12 36.21 28.73
CA THR A 492 3.61 34.88 28.37
C THR A 492 3.67 33.92 29.55
N MET A 493 4.74 34.00 30.34
CA MET A 493 4.88 33.19 31.55
C MET A 493 3.81 33.49 32.58
N GLU A 494 3.51 34.77 32.81
CA GLU A 494 2.45 35.17 33.75
C GLU A 494 1.06 34.76 33.25
N LYS A 495 0.78 34.93 31.95
CA LYS A 495 -0.45 34.41 31.32
C LYS A 495 -0.60 32.90 31.55
N ASN A 496 0.45 32.12 31.29
CA ASN A 496 0.42 30.66 31.45
C ASN A 496 0.22 30.25 32.92
N ARG A 497 0.81 31.01 33.85
CA ARG A 497 0.65 30.80 35.29
C ARG A 497 -0.81 31.01 35.72
N LEU A 498 -1.43 32.13 35.32
CA LEU A 498 -2.83 32.44 35.62
C LEU A 498 -3.78 31.40 35.02
N LEU A 499 -3.59 31.05 33.73
CA LEU A 499 -4.38 29.99 33.08
C LEU A 499 -4.29 28.64 33.81
N THR A 500 -3.09 28.30 34.30
CA THR A 500 -2.88 27.09 35.11
C THR A 500 -3.62 27.16 36.44
N GLU A 501 -3.56 28.30 37.12
CA GLU A 501 -4.22 28.51 38.41
C GLU A 501 -5.74 28.41 38.27
N ASP A 502 -6.31 29.11 37.29
CA ASP A 502 -7.75 29.10 37.03
C ASP A 502 -8.26 27.70 36.66
N PHE A 503 -7.51 26.96 35.84
CA PHE A 503 -7.86 25.59 35.49
C PHE A 503 -7.76 24.62 36.66
N ASN A 504 -6.76 24.79 37.53
CA ASN A 504 -6.66 23.98 38.75
C ASN A 504 -7.84 24.26 39.70
N ASN A 505 -8.24 25.52 39.84
CA ASN A 505 -9.41 25.90 40.63
C ASN A 505 -10.68 25.28 40.07
N LEU A 506 -10.89 25.38 38.75
CA LEU A 506 -12.00 24.72 38.07
C LEU A 506 -11.96 23.21 38.30
N TYR A 507 -10.82 22.56 38.07
CA TYR A 507 -10.68 21.12 38.27
C TYR A 507 -11.11 20.69 39.70
N LEU A 508 -10.65 21.41 40.72
CA LEU A 508 -10.98 21.12 42.12
C LEU A 508 -12.47 21.34 42.43
N GLU A 509 -13.09 22.34 41.82
CA GLU A 509 -14.54 22.57 41.91
C GLU A 509 -15.33 21.41 41.31
N LEU A 510 -15.01 21.01 40.07
CA LEU A 510 -15.66 19.90 39.37
C LEU A 510 -15.43 18.55 40.09
N GLU A 511 -14.26 18.37 40.71
CA GLU A 511 -13.97 17.21 41.57
C GLU A 511 -14.83 17.20 42.83
N LYS A 512 -14.97 18.35 43.50
CA LYS A 512 -15.83 18.52 44.69
C LYS A 512 -17.31 18.28 44.37
N GLU A 513 -17.77 18.66 43.19
CA GLU A 513 -19.12 18.38 42.68
C GLU A 513 -19.33 16.91 42.29
N GLY A 514 -18.29 16.09 42.32
CA GLY A 514 -18.35 14.68 41.96
C GLY A 514 -18.55 14.45 40.46
N LEU A 515 -18.17 15.41 39.61
CA LEU A 515 -18.32 15.29 38.15
C LEU A 515 -17.40 14.25 37.52
N PHE A 516 -16.37 13.78 38.22
CA PHE A 516 -15.55 12.67 37.75
C PHE A 516 -16.12 11.29 38.14
N GLU A 517 -17.21 11.23 38.93
CA GLU A 517 -17.75 9.94 39.37
C GLU A 517 -18.68 9.29 38.32
N PRO A 518 -18.50 7.98 38.03
CA PRO A 518 -19.32 7.28 37.06
C PRO A 518 -20.75 7.08 37.55
N SER A 519 -21.71 6.95 36.63
CA SER A 519 -23.11 6.61 36.93
C SER A 519 -23.44 5.21 36.41
N PHE A 520 -23.49 4.23 37.32
CA PHE A 520 -23.78 2.83 36.96
C PHE A 520 -25.13 2.67 36.27
N LEU A 521 -26.15 3.46 36.65
CA LEU A 521 -27.44 3.44 35.98
C LEU A 521 -27.31 3.89 34.51
N HIS A 522 -26.67 5.04 34.27
CA HIS A 522 -26.47 5.57 32.92
C HIS A 522 -25.67 4.60 32.04
N ILE A 523 -24.60 4.04 32.58
CA ILE A 523 -23.76 3.04 31.92
C ILE A 523 -24.57 1.80 31.55
N THR A 524 -25.33 1.27 32.51
CA THR A 524 -26.14 0.06 32.31
C THR A 524 -27.17 0.28 31.21
N LEU A 525 -27.85 1.44 31.21
CA LEU A 525 -28.82 1.79 30.17
C LEU A 525 -28.17 1.88 28.78
N ARG A 526 -26.99 2.48 28.65
CA ARG A 526 -26.25 2.56 27.37
C ARG A 526 -25.77 1.19 26.89
N VAL A 527 -25.34 0.32 27.79
CA VAL A 527 -24.97 -1.06 27.43
C VAL A 527 -26.19 -1.85 26.96
N ILE A 528 -27.32 -1.75 27.68
CA ILE A 528 -28.59 -2.37 27.30
C ILE A 528 -29.06 -1.86 25.94
N GLU A 529 -28.99 -0.55 25.69
CA GLU A 529 -29.31 0.06 24.39
C GLU A 529 -28.53 -0.60 23.25
N VAL A 530 -27.21 -0.71 23.39
CA VAL A 530 -26.34 -1.30 22.35
C VAL A 530 -26.64 -2.79 22.15
N ILE A 531 -26.89 -3.54 23.23
CA ILE A 531 -27.26 -4.96 23.15
C ILE A 531 -28.61 -5.13 22.43
N ILE A 532 -29.64 -4.38 22.83
CA ILE A 532 -30.97 -4.45 22.22
C ILE A 532 -30.88 -4.08 20.73
N MET A 533 -30.18 -3.00 20.39
CA MET A 533 -29.97 -2.57 19.00
C MET A 533 -29.31 -3.67 18.17
N GLY A 534 -28.29 -4.34 18.72
CA GLY A 534 -27.60 -5.44 18.06
C GLY A 534 -28.47 -6.68 17.87
N LEU A 535 -29.24 -7.05 18.89
CA LEU A 535 -30.16 -8.19 18.85
C LEU A 535 -31.30 -7.96 17.85
N VAL A 536 -31.88 -6.76 17.82
CA VAL A 536 -32.90 -6.37 16.83
C VAL A 536 -32.29 -6.39 15.43
N GLY A 537 -31.10 -5.80 15.25
CA GLY A 537 -30.40 -5.84 13.97
C GLY A 537 -30.11 -7.26 13.48
N TYR A 538 -29.66 -8.12 14.37
CA TYR A 538 -29.42 -9.54 14.09
C TYR A 538 -30.71 -10.26 13.70
N GLN A 539 -31.82 -10.07 14.44
CA GLN A 539 -33.09 -10.72 14.13
C GLN A 539 -33.63 -10.29 12.76
N LEU A 540 -33.56 -9.00 12.44
CA LEU A 540 -34.02 -8.45 11.16
C LEU A 540 -33.21 -8.96 9.97
N LEU A 541 -31.94 -9.30 10.16
CA LEU A 541 -31.10 -9.88 9.10
C LEU A 541 -31.65 -11.21 8.57
N TRP A 542 -32.37 -11.96 9.41
CA TRP A 542 -32.93 -13.27 9.06
C TRP A 542 -34.36 -13.21 8.53
N CYS A 543 -35.00 -12.03 8.52
CA CYS A 543 -36.30 -11.84 7.89
C CYS A 543 -36.19 -12.05 6.37
N GLN A 544 -37.18 -12.66 5.72
CA GLN A 544 -37.15 -12.85 4.25
C GLN A 544 -37.27 -11.53 3.47
N ASN A 545 -37.89 -10.51 4.07
CA ASN A 545 -38.10 -9.21 3.47
C ASN A 545 -36.78 -8.41 3.34
N ILE A 546 -36.43 -7.99 2.12
CA ILE A 546 -35.16 -7.29 1.83
C ILE A 546 -35.03 -5.94 2.57
N PHE A 547 -36.14 -5.23 2.79
CA PHE A 547 -36.14 -3.98 3.53
C PHE A 547 -35.81 -4.21 5.01
N ALA A 548 -36.43 -5.23 5.63
CA ALA A 548 -36.09 -5.66 6.99
C ALA A 548 -34.61 -6.09 7.10
N LYS A 549 -34.10 -6.90 6.16
CA LYS A 549 -32.67 -7.28 6.13
C LYS A 549 -31.76 -6.05 6.06
N THR A 550 -32.10 -5.08 5.23
CA THR A 550 -31.32 -3.85 5.04
C THR A 550 -31.27 -3.04 6.34
N ILE A 551 -32.40 -2.88 7.02
CA ILE A 551 -32.44 -2.25 8.35
C ILE A 551 -31.58 -3.05 9.35
N GLY A 552 -31.66 -4.39 9.30
CA GLY A 552 -30.83 -5.26 10.14
C GLY A 552 -29.33 -5.00 9.97
N ILE A 553 -28.85 -4.90 8.72
CA ILE A 553 -27.45 -4.59 8.40
C ILE A 553 -27.06 -3.20 8.92
N VAL A 554 -27.94 -2.20 8.76
CA VAL A 554 -27.71 -0.84 9.25
C VAL A 554 -27.59 -0.83 10.77
N LEU A 555 -28.51 -1.48 11.47
CA LEU A 555 -28.48 -1.59 12.93
C LEU A 555 -27.24 -2.32 13.42
N ILE A 556 -26.81 -3.42 12.77
CA ILE A 556 -25.55 -4.09 13.10
C ILE A 556 -24.36 -3.14 12.92
N GLY A 557 -24.32 -2.35 11.84
CA GLY A 557 -23.28 -1.33 11.63
C GLY A 557 -23.28 -0.25 12.71
N LEU A 558 -24.45 0.25 13.08
CA LEU A 558 -24.63 1.24 14.15
C LEU A 558 -24.24 0.66 15.51
N THR A 559 -24.63 -0.58 15.84
CA THR A 559 -24.24 -1.27 17.08
C THR A 559 -22.72 -1.34 17.21
N GLN A 560 -22.01 -1.75 16.14
CA GLN A 560 -20.54 -1.74 16.14
C GLN A 560 -19.99 -0.32 16.35
N GLY A 561 -20.64 0.68 15.75
CA GLY A 561 -20.31 2.09 15.93
C GLY A 561 -20.48 2.56 17.37
N ARG A 562 -21.59 2.21 18.01
CA ARG A 562 -21.90 2.55 19.40
C ARG A 562 -20.96 1.85 20.39
N CYS A 563 -20.49 0.64 20.08
CA CYS A 563 -19.37 0.03 20.81
C CYS A 563 -18.11 0.91 20.76
N GLY A 564 -17.91 1.69 19.69
CA GLY A 564 -16.86 2.70 19.56
C GLY A 564 -16.92 3.82 20.61
N TRP A 565 -18.10 4.17 21.10
CA TRP A 565 -18.25 5.17 22.17
C TRP A 565 -18.07 4.57 23.56
N LEU A 566 -18.63 3.37 23.80
CA LEU A 566 -18.44 2.65 25.06
C LEU A 566 -16.95 2.29 25.28
N GLN A 567 -16.27 1.83 24.22
CA GLN A 567 -14.83 1.56 24.30
C GLN A 567 -14.04 2.85 24.56
N HIS A 568 -14.47 4.00 24.01
CA HIS A 568 -13.78 5.27 24.21
C HIS A 568 -13.79 5.69 25.69
N GLU A 569 -14.94 5.59 26.34
CA GLU A 569 -15.11 5.91 27.77
C GLU A 569 -14.31 4.94 28.67
N SER A 570 -14.37 3.64 28.38
CA SER A 570 -13.56 2.65 29.09
C SER A 570 -12.05 2.77 28.79
N GLY A 571 -11.69 3.30 27.61
CA GLY A 571 -10.31 3.59 27.21
C GLY A 571 -9.67 4.72 28.01
N HIS A 572 -10.49 5.66 28.49
CA HIS A 572 -10.07 6.75 29.38
C HIS A 572 -10.25 6.44 30.86
N ASN A 573 -10.75 5.26 31.21
CA ASN A 573 -11.07 4.84 32.59
C ASN A 573 -12.15 5.71 33.26
N SER A 574 -13.06 6.29 32.47
CA SER A 574 -14.22 7.05 32.94
C SER A 574 -15.52 6.23 32.93
N PHE A 575 -15.48 5.03 32.35
CA PHE A 575 -16.64 4.14 32.29
C PHE A 575 -17.02 3.64 33.68
N SER A 576 -16.24 2.77 34.33
CA SER A 576 -16.52 2.30 35.69
C SER A 576 -15.74 3.06 36.77
N GLY A 577 -14.84 3.97 36.37
CA GLY A 577 -13.89 4.63 37.28
C GLY A 577 -12.79 3.71 37.83
N ASN A 578 -12.78 2.42 37.45
CA ASN A 578 -11.80 1.44 37.90
C ASN A 578 -10.96 0.96 36.70
N PRO A 579 -9.68 1.36 36.60
CA PRO A 579 -8.82 1.04 35.46
C PRO A 579 -8.64 -0.45 35.16
N LYS A 580 -8.86 -1.34 36.15
CA LYS A 580 -8.79 -2.80 35.93
C LYS A 580 -10.04 -3.31 35.23
N LEU A 581 -11.22 -2.87 35.68
CA LEU A 581 -12.51 -3.24 35.08
C LEU A 581 -12.67 -2.60 33.70
N ASP A 582 -12.32 -1.33 33.58
CA ASP A 582 -12.40 -0.60 32.32
C ASP A 582 -11.51 -1.19 31.24
N ARG A 583 -10.36 -1.78 31.59
CA ARG A 583 -9.55 -2.54 30.64
C ARG A 583 -10.28 -3.76 30.08
N ILE A 584 -11.07 -4.46 30.89
CA ILE A 584 -11.85 -5.62 30.45
C ILE A 584 -12.99 -5.16 29.54
N PHE A 585 -13.77 -4.16 29.97
CA PHE A 585 -14.84 -3.59 29.16
C PHE A 585 -14.33 -3.02 27.84
N HIS A 586 -13.19 -2.35 27.85
CA HIS A 586 -12.54 -1.88 26.64
C HIS A 586 -12.26 -3.04 25.69
N ILE A 587 -11.64 -4.13 26.14
CA ILE A 587 -11.39 -5.33 25.30
C ILE A 587 -12.69 -5.89 24.74
N ILE A 588 -13.76 -5.94 25.51
CA ILE A 588 -15.07 -6.44 25.05
C ILE A 588 -15.63 -5.52 23.95
N PHE A 589 -15.77 -4.22 24.22
CA PHE A 589 -16.41 -3.30 23.29
C PHE A 589 -15.62 -3.11 22.00
N ILE A 590 -14.29 -2.92 22.05
CA ILE A 590 -13.48 -2.74 20.84
C ILE A 590 -13.11 -4.08 20.17
N GLY A 591 -12.84 -5.12 20.96
CA GLY A 591 -12.42 -6.42 20.47
C GLY A 591 -13.58 -7.21 19.89
N LEU A 592 -14.58 -7.52 20.71
CA LEU A 592 -15.76 -8.27 20.28
C LEU A 592 -16.76 -7.39 19.51
N GLY A 593 -16.92 -6.13 19.91
CA GLY A 593 -17.86 -5.22 19.25
C GLY A 593 -17.38 -4.66 17.90
N MET A 594 -16.06 -4.49 17.71
CA MET A 594 -15.53 -3.84 16.48
C MET A 594 -14.48 -4.66 15.72
N GLY A 595 -13.90 -5.69 16.35
CA GLY A 595 -12.81 -6.50 15.78
C GLY A 595 -11.44 -5.81 15.84
N PHE A 596 -11.19 -4.99 16.86
CA PHE A 596 -10.00 -4.14 16.98
C PHE A 596 -9.26 -4.36 18.31
N SER A 597 -7.99 -3.96 18.37
CA SER A 597 -7.14 -4.06 19.58
C SER A 597 -7.29 -2.83 20.47
N SER A 598 -7.72 -3.04 21.72
CA SER A 598 -7.85 -1.99 22.73
C SER A 598 -6.52 -1.28 23.01
N THR A 599 -5.43 -2.06 23.17
CA THR A 599 -4.13 -1.48 23.50
C THR A 599 -3.51 -0.73 22.33
N TRP A 600 -3.75 -1.17 21.09
CA TRP A 600 -3.33 -0.39 19.94
C TRP A 600 -4.09 0.93 19.89
N TRP A 601 -5.42 0.88 20.04
CA TRP A 601 -6.30 2.05 20.01
C TRP A 601 -5.90 3.07 21.09
N THR A 602 -5.87 2.70 22.37
CA THR A 602 -5.47 3.62 23.47
C THR A 602 -4.15 4.32 23.20
N ARG A 603 -3.17 3.62 22.61
CA ARG A 603 -1.86 4.22 22.33
C ARG A 603 -1.89 5.27 21.23
N GLN A 604 -2.68 5.05 20.17
CA GLN A 604 -2.81 6.06 19.11
C GLN A 604 -3.71 7.20 19.60
N HIS A 605 -4.86 6.83 20.15
CA HIS A 605 -5.88 7.75 20.65
C HIS A 605 -5.34 8.72 21.70
N ASN A 606 -4.66 8.25 22.74
CA ASN A 606 -4.12 9.15 23.77
C ASN A 606 -3.01 10.08 23.23
N ARG A 607 -2.31 9.67 22.17
CA ARG A 607 -1.33 10.54 21.50
C ARG A 607 -2.03 11.64 20.70
N HIS A 608 -3.13 11.30 20.02
CA HIS A 608 -3.99 12.29 19.39
C HIS A 608 -4.55 13.26 20.42
N HIS A 609 -5.20 12.77 21.49
CA HIS A 609 -5.77 13.59 22.57
C HIS A 609 -4.76 14.57 23.18
N SER A 610 -3.50 14.16 23.32
CA SER A 610 -2.46 15.04 23.88
C SER A 610 -2.05 16.20 22.97
N MET A 611 -2.15 16.03 21.64
CA MET A 611 -1.61 16.96 20.65
C MET A 611 -2.41 16.93 19.32
N PRO A 612 -3.74 17.15 19.35
CA PRO A 612 -4.55 17.14 18.12
C PRO A 612 -4.09 18.22 17.15
N GLN A 613 -4.03 17.96 15.85
CA GLN A 613 -3.57 18.90 14.82
C GLN A 613 -2.10 19.38 14.95
N ARG A 614 -1.28 18.79 15.83
CA ARG A 614 0.15 19.14 15.95
C ARG A 614 0.97 18.40 14.90
N LEU A 615 1.63 19.14 14.00
CA LEU A 615 2.36 18.54 12.88
C LEU A 615 3.46 17.60 13.37
N ASN A 616 3.55 16.40 12.77
CA ASN A 616 4.45 15.28 13.11
C ASN A 616 4.14 14.50 14.40
N TYR A 617 3.42 15.10 15.35
CA TYR A 617 3.10 14.50 16.65
C TYR A 617 1.72 13.84 16.67
N ASP A 618 0.73 14.48 16.05
CA ASP A 618 -0.60 13.91 15.85
C ASP A 618 -0.52 12.68 14.91
N VAL A 619 -1.11 11.58 15.35
CA VAL A 619 -1.19 10.33 14.59
C VAL A 619 -2.27 10.39 13.52
N ASP A 620 -3.30 11.21 13.71
CA ASP A 620 -4.45 11.30 12.81
C ASP A 620 -4.14 12.13 11.55
N LEU A 621 -3.04 12.88 11.56
CA LEU A 621 -2.44 13.51 10.38
C LEU A 621 -1.66 12.52 9.47
N LYS A 622 -1.50 11.24 9.87
CA LYS A 622 -0.68 10.24 9.15
C LYS A 622 -1.53 9.31 8.28
N THR A 623 -2.33 9.87 7.38
CA THR A 623 -3.32 9.16 6.55
C THR A 623 -2.95 9.04 5.07
N LEU A 624 -1.82 9.61 4.64
CA LEU A 624 -1.32 9.45 3.26
C LEU A 624 -0.96 7.98 2.94
N PRO A 625 -1.22 7.52 1.70
CA PRO A 625 -1.68 8.29 0.54
C PRO A 625 -3.22 8.35 0.38
N LEU A 626 -4.00 7.88 1.35
CA LEU A 626 -5.46 7.77 1.21
C LEU A 626 -6.15 9.13 1.35
N ILE A 627 -5.86 9.84 2.43
CA ILE A 627 -6.50 11.13 2.77
C ILE A 627 -5.42 12.12 3.19
N ALA A 628 -5.65 13.41 2.89
CA ALA A 628 -4.90 14.51 3.46
C ALA A 628 -5.86 15.53 4.09
N TYR A 629 -5.89 15.57 5.42
CA TYR A 629 -6.71 16.53 6.19
C TYR A 629 -6.15 17.96 6.14
N ASN A 630 -4.86 18.12 5.86
CA ASN A 630 -4.24 19.43 5.72
C ASN A 630 -3.12 19.41 4.68
N ALA A 631 -3.00 20.45 3.86
CA ALA A 631 -1.95 20.55 2.84
C ALA A 631 -0.53 20.45 3.44
N LYS A 632 -0.32 20.90 4.70
CA LYS A 632 0.97 20.81 5.40
C LYS A 632 1.45 19.37 5.61
N VAL A 633 0.58 18.36 5.53
CA VAL A 633 0.97 16.94 5.62
C VAL A 633 1.55 16.41 4.31
N VAL A 634 1.26 17.08 3.18
CA VAL A 634 1.72 16.69 1.83
C VAL A 634 3.15 17.18 1.63
N LYS A 635 4.11 16.37 2.07
CA LYS A 635 5.54 16.72 1.99
C LYS A 635 6.12 16.61 0.57
N ARG A 636 5.43 15.94 -0.36
CA ARG A 636 5.92 15.70 -1.73
C ARG A 636 4.89 16.12 -2.75
N SER A 637 5.36 16.81 -3.79
CA SER A 637 4.52 17.28 -4.91
C SER A 637 3.73 16.17 -5.62
N ASN A 638 4.19 14.92 -5.60
CA ASN A 638 3.45 13.79 -6.21
C ASN A 638 2.36 13.22 -5.30
N ASP A 639 2.49 13.33 -3.98
CA ASP A 639 1.52 12.74 -3.05
C ASP A 639 0.17 13.46 -3.19
N GLY A 640 0.20 14.78 -3.37
CA GLY A 640 -0.97 15.61 -3.71
C GLY A 640 -1.48 15.47 -5.15
N LYS A 641 -0.77 14.76 -6.03
CA LYS A 641 -1.21 14.48 -7.41
C LYS A 641 -1.88 13.12 -7.55
N SER A 642 -1.91 12.31 -6.49
CA SER A 642 -2.56 11.00 -6.52
C SER A 642 -4.07 11.15 -6.76
N PHE A 643 -4.66 10.14 -7.42
CA PHE A 643 -6.10 10.11 -7.69
C PHE A 643 -6.93 10.22 -6.41
N MET A 644 -6.51 9.51 -5.35
CA MET A 644 -7.16 9.54 -4.04
C MET A 644 -7.22 10.97 -3.51
N ILE A 645 -6.09 11.65 -3.37
CA ILE A 645 -6.04 13.01 -2.81
C ILE A 645 -6.75 14.05 -3.70
N ARG A 646 -6.65 13.93 -5.03
CA ARG A 646 -7.34 14.87 -5.95
C ARG A 646 -8.86 14.74 -5.93
N ASN A 647 -9.37 13.55 -5.62
CA ASN A 647 -10.81 13.25 -5.63
C ASN A 647 -11.35 12.97 -4.22
N GLN A 648 -10.56 13.22 -3.17
CA GLN A 648 -10.91 12.84 -1.79
C GLN A 648 -12.23 13.46 -1.34
N ALA A 649 -12.61 14.65 -1.83
CA ALA A 649 -13.90 15.26 -1.52
C ALA A 649 -15.10 14.34 -1.89
N TYR A 650 -14.98 13.58 -2.98
CA TYR A 650 -16.00 12.63 -3.44
C TYR A 650 -15.79 11.23 -2.85
N LEU A 651 -14.54 10.83 -2.63
CA LEU A 651 -14.17 9.50 -2.16
C LEU A 651 -14.28 9.35 -0.63
N PHE A 652 -14.22 10.45 0.12
CA PHE A 652 -14.12 10.45 1.58
C PHE A 652 -15.19 9.59 2.23
N VAL A 653 -16.45 9.91 1.95
CA VAL A 653 -17.64 9.27 2.54
C VAL A 653 -17.79 7.82 2.09
N LEU A 654 -17.65 7.56 0.80
CA LEU A 654 -18.03 6.26 0.21
C LEU A 654 -16.90 5.23 0.20
N VAL A 655 -15.65 5.68 -0.03
CA VAL A 655 -14.52 4.81 -0.34
C VAL A 655 -13.46 4.89 0.76
N ASP A 656 -13.04 6.10 1.14
CA ASP A 656 -11.87 6.24 2.01
C ASP A 656 -12.13 5.77 3.44
N THR A 657 -13.33 6.04 3.98
CA THR A 657 -13.75 5.51 5.30
C THR A 657 -13.70 3.98 5.35
N LEU A 658 -14.14 3.31 4.28
CA LEU A 658 -14.10 1.85 4.17
C LEU A 658 -12.67 1.33 4.08
N LEU A 659 -11.84 1.94 3.22
CA LEU A 659 -10.44 1.52 3.03
C LEU A 659 -9.62 1.65 4.31
N ILE A 660 -9.79 2.74 5.07
CA ILE A 660 -9.15 2.92 6.38
C ILE A 660 -9.56 1.79 7.33
N ALA A 661 -10.85 1.51 7.42
CA ALA A 661 -11.34 0.48 8.33
C ALA A 661 -10.89 -0.94 7.94
N ILE A 662 -10.83 -1.24 6.63
CA ILE A 662 -10.28 -2.50 6.12
C ILE A 662 -8.79 -2.61 6.46
N LEU A 663 -8.00 -1.55 6.23
CA LEU A 663 -6.58 -1.52 6.58
C LEU A 663 -6.37 -1.74 8.08
N TRP A 664 -7.18 -1.11 8.92
CA TRP A 664 -7.09 -1.29 10.36
C TRP A 664 -7.45 -2.71 10.78
N LYS A 665 -8.57 -3.22 10.27
CA LYS A 665 -9.15 -4.52 10.62
C LYS A 665 -8.30 -5.70 10.16
N LEU A 666 -7.80 -5.66 8.91
CA LEU A 666 -7.03 -6.75 8.32
C LEU A 666 -5.54 -6.67 8.63
N TYR A 667 -5.02 -5.47 8.90
CA TYR A 667 -3.58 -5.27 8.97
C TYR A 667 -3.10 -4.70 10.31
N MET A 668 -3.47 -3.46 10.66
CA MET A 668 -2.83 -2.75 11.78
C MET A 668 -3.08 -3.43 13.13
N HIS A 669 -4.34 -3.77 13.43
CA HIS A 669 -4.68 -4.39 14.71
C HIS A 669 -4.16 -5.84 14.81
N PRO A 670 -4.38 -6.74 13.82
CA PRO A 670 -3.84 -8.09 13.87
C PRO A 670 -2.32 -8.11 14.03
N LYS A 671 -1.58 -7.35 13.20
CA LYS A 671 -0.12 -7.27 13.28
C LYS A 671 0.33 -6.92 14.70
N TYR A 672 -0.29 -5.92 15.30
CA TYR A 672 0.09 -5.45 16.62
C TYR A 672 -0.16 -6.49 17.72
N VAL A 673 -1.33 -7.14 17.74
CA VAL A 673 -1.66 -8.14 18.78
C VAL A 673 -0.83 -9.40 18.65
N PHE A 674 -0.51 -9.84 17.42
CA PHE A 674 0.37 -10.98 17.19
C PHE A 674 1.81 -10.68 17.62
N GLN A 675 2.37 -9.52 17.23
CA GLN A 675 3.72 -9.13 17.62
C GLN A 675 3.90 -8.99 19.14
N ARG A 676 2.85 -8.54 19.84
CA ARG A 676 2.87 -8.30 21.29
C ARG A 676 2.32 -9.47 22.12
N ARG A 677 1.81 -10.53 21.46
CA ARG A 677 1.22 -11.72 22.10
C ARG A 677 0.06 -11.39 23.06
N TYR A 678 -0.83 -10.48 22.68
CA TYR A 678 -2.00 -10.12 23.49
C TYR A 678 -3.16 -11.10 23.29
N TYR A 679 -3.06 -12.30 23.89
CA TYR A 679 -3.99 -13.42 23.65
C TYR A 679 -5.46 -13.09 23.90
N LEU A 680 -5.79 -12.39 24.99
CA LEU A 680 -7.18 -12.04 25.28
C LEU A 680 -7.79 -11.11 24.21
N GLN A 681 -7.01 -10.19 23.67
CA GLN A 681 -7.45 -9.34 22.55
C GLN A 681 -7.59 -10.14 21.27
N MET A 682 -6.68 -11.08 21.02
CA MET A 682 -6.79 -11.99 19.87
C MET A 682 -8.07 -12.82 19.93
N MET A 683 -8.44 -13.35 21.10
CA MET A 683 -9.69 -14.09 21.30
C MET A 683 -10.93 -13.21 21.05
N ALA A 684 -10.97 -12.00 21.62
CA ALA A 684 -12.09 -11.08 21.40
C ALA A 684 -12.25 -10.70 19.92
N MET A 685 -11.15 -10.39 19.24
CA MET A 685 -11.14 -10.11 17.80
C MET A 685 -11.57 -11.32 16.97
N ALA A 686 -11.13 -12.53 17.34
CA ALA A 686 -11.54 -13.77 16.68
C ALA A 686 -13.05 -14.02 16.84
N GLY A 687 -13.61 -13.78 18.02
CA GLY A 687 -15.06 -13.84 18.25
C GLY A 687 -15.83 -12.90 17.33
N HIS A 688 -15.33 -11.68 17.12
CA HIS A 688 -15.93 -10.74 16.17
C HIS A 688 -15.84 -11.25 14.72
N TRP A 689 -14.71 -11.84 14.31
CA TRP A 689 -14.56 -12.43 12.98
C TRP A 689 -15.52 -13.61 12.74
N LEU A 690 -15.71 -14.46 13.74
CA LEU A 690 -16.68 -15.56 13.68
C LEU A 690 -18.11 -15.02 13.52
N PHE A 691 -18.46 -13.94 14.23
CA PHE A 691 -19.73 -13.27 14.04
C PHE A 691 -19.90 -12.70 12.62
N LEU A 692 -18.88 -12.00 12.09
CA LEU A 692 -18.93 -11.46 10.72
C LEU A 692 -19.05 -12.57 9.67
N TYR A 693 -18.37 -13.70 9.87
CA TYR A 693 -18.50 -14.88 9.02
C TYR A 693 -19.94 -15.43 9.05
N HIS A 694 -20.53 -15.53 10.25
CA HIS A 694 -21.88 -16.04 10.45
C HIS A 694 -22.96 -15.19 9.77
N ILE A 695 -22.86 -13.86 9.84
CA ILE A 695 -23.83 -12.96 9.17
C ILE A 695 -23.63 -12.87 7.65
N GLY A 696 -22.55 -13.42 7.11
CA GLY A 696 -22.23 -13.42 5.69
C GLY A 696 -21.50 -12.17 5.20
N PHE A 697 -20.80 -12.30 4.07
CA PHE A 697 -19.86 -11.30 3.56
C PHE A 697 -20.49 -9.92 3.29
N TRP A 698 -21.62 -9.87 2.56
CA TRP A 698 -22.23 -8.58 2.20
C TRP A 698 -22.79 -7.83 3.42
N PRO A 699 -23.56 -8.48 4.32
CA PRO A 699 -23.92 -7.88 5.61
C PRO A 699 -22.71 -7.43 6.43
N ALA A 700 -21.64 -8.23 6.48
CA ALA A 700 -20.41 -7.88 7.19
C ALA A 700 -19.69 -6.66 6.58
N LEU A 701 -19.55 -6.60 5.25
CA LEU A 701 -18.89 -5.50 4.55
C LEU A 701 -19.70 -4.20 4.65
N ILE A 702 -21.01 -4.28 4.45
CA ILE A 702 -21.89 -3.10 4.52
C ILE A 702 -21.98 -2.58 5.97
N SER A 703 -22.13 -3.47 6.95
CA SER A 703 -22.11 -3.04 8.37
C SER A 703 -20.75 -2.46 8.78
N LEU A 704 -19.63 -3.00 8.26
CA LEU A 704 -18.30 -2.41 8.43
C LEU A 704 -18.24 -1.02 7.80
N TRP A 705 -18.78 -0.83 6.60
CA TRP A 705 -18.83 0.47 5.95
C TRP A 705 -19.66 1.48 6.75
N ILE A 706 -20.87 1.11 7.16
CA ILE A 706 -21.77 1.95 7.99
C ILE A 706 -21.11 2.35 9.30
N LYS A 707 -20.48 1.39 10.00
CA LYS A 707 -19.72 1.67 11.23
C LYS A 707 -18.60 2.69 10.97
N SER A 708 -17.86 2.51 9.89
CA SER A 708 -16.72 3.37 9.55
C SER A 708 -17.17 4.77 9.17
N LEU A 709 -18.23 4.87 8.37
CA LEU A 709 -18.89 6.12 8.04
C LEU A 709 -19.35 6.84 9.31
N TYR A 710 -20.08 6.13 10.17
CA TYR A 710 -20.57 6.66 11.43
C TYR A 710 -19.44 7.20 12.31
N LEU A 711 -18.38 6.43 12.56
CA LEU A 711 -17.31 6.88 13.46
C LEU A 711 -16.45 7.98 12.84
N ILE A 712 -15.92 7.76 11.63
CA ILE A 712 -14.94 8.67 11.02
C ILE A 712 -15.59 10.03 10.75
N VAL A 713 -16.82 10.07 10.21
CA VAL A 713 -17.49 11.34 9.96
C VAL A 713 -17.69 12.11 11.25
N ASN A 714 -18.23 11.48 12.31
CA ASN A 714 -18.43 12.15 13.59
C ASN A 714 -17.11 12.67 14.20
N PHE A 715 -16.00 11.93 14.10
CA PHE A 715 -14.70 12.44 14.55
C PHE A 715 -14.19 13.61 13.70
N THR A 716 -14.40 13.58 12.38
CA THR A 716 -13.91 14.66 11.51
C THR A 716 -14.56 16.00 11.78
N LEU A 717 -15.81 16.01 12.25
CA LEU A 717 -16.56 17.21 12.61
C LEU A 717 -15.99 17.98 13.81
N ASN A 718 -15.01 17.42 14.52
CA ASN A 718 -14.59 17.92 15.82
C ASN A 718 -13.18 18.53 15.86
N HIS A 719 -12.29 18.20 14.92
CA HIS A 719 -10.93 18.78 14.92
C HIS A 719 -10.26 18.82 13.54
N THR A 720 -10.68 18.00 12.57
CA THR A 720 -9.89 17.81 11.33
C THR A 720 -9.81 19.04 10.42
N PHE A 721 -10.77 19.97 10.54
CA PHE A 721 -10.82 21.22 9.78
C PHE A 721 -10.05 22.37 10.46
N LEU A 722 -9.67 22.21 11.74
CA LEU A 722 -8.95 23.24 12.49
C LEU A 722 -7.50 23.39 12.01
N PRO A 723 -6.85 24.55 12.24
CA PRO A 723 -5.49 24.79 11.78
C PRO A 723 -4.48 23.76 12.30
N VAL A 724 -3.59 23.29 11.42
CA VAL A 724 -2.43 22.48 11.79
C VAL A 724 -1.24 23.38 12.15
N THR A 725 -0.68 23.20 13.34
CA THR A 725 0.40 24.06 13.88
C THR A 725 1.66 23.30 14.27
N THR A 726 2.77 24.04 14.34
CA THR A 726 4.05 23.65 14.96
C THR A 726 4.42 24.54 16.15
N GLU A 727 3.59 25.55 16.44
CA GLU A 727 3.86 26.55 17.46
C GLU A 727 3.62 25.97 18.86
N SER A 728 4.47 26.41 19.79
CA SER A 728 4.40 26.09 21.20
C SER A 728 3.37 27.00 21.87
N THR A 729 2.39 26.41 22.54
CA THR A 729 1.30 27.11 23.22
C THR A 729 0.96 26.37 24.49
N HIS A 730 0.43 27.07 25.49
CA HIS A 730 -0.01 26.45 26.73
C HIS A 730 -1.03 25.33 26.46
N TRP A 731 -0.96 24.20 27.17
CA TRP A 731 -1.75 23.01 26.86
C TRP A 731 -3.27 23.25 26.88
N ILE A 732 -3.75 24.12 27.77
CA ILE A 732 -5.18 24.49 27.88
C ILE A 732 -5.62 25.30 26.66
N GLU A 733 -4.88 26.37 26.35
CA GLU A 733 -5.10 27.19 25.17
C GLU A 733 -5.02 26.35 23.89
N TYR A 734 -4.06 25.43 23.84
CA TYR A 734 -3.91 24.49 22.74
C TYR A 734 -5.14 23.61 22.55
N SER A 735 -5.63 23.02 23.64
CA SER A 735 -6.81 22.14 23.59
C SER A 735 -8.05 22.91 23.12
N LEU A 736 -8.21 24.16 23.55
CA LEU A 736 -9.30 25.04 23.12
C LEU A 736 -9.21 25.47 21.64
N LEU A 737 -8.00 25.71 21.13
CA LEU A 737 -7.79 26.18 19.75
C LEU A 737 -7.82 25.05 18.70
N HIS A 738 -7.54 23.82 19.12
CA HIS A 738 -7.37 22.67 18.21
C HIS A 738 -8.41 21.55 18.42
N THR A 739 -9.49 21.85 19.15
CA THR A 739 -10.70 21.03 19.22
C THR A 739 -11.92 21.92 19.09
N ALA A 740 -13.04 21.36 18.65
CA ALA A 740 -14.28 22.07 18.43
C ALA A 740 -15.47 21.20 18.85
N ASP A 741 -16.45 21.84 19.45
CA ASP A 741 -17.71 21.21 19.80
C ASP A 741 -18.69 21.26 18.62
N VAL A 742 -19.67 20.36 18.65
CA VAL A 742 -20.81 20.35 17.74
C VAL A 742 -22.05 20.72 18.51
N GLU A 743 -22.83 21.67 17.95
CA GLU A 743 -24.06 22.22 18.53
C GLU A 743 -24.93 21.13 19.16
N HIS A 744 -25.35 21.37 20.41
CA HIS A 744 -25.95 20.34 21.22
C HIS A 744 -27.46 20.21 20.98
N SER A 745 -27.93 18.98 20.96
CA SER A 745 -29.36 18.64 21.03
C SER A 745 -29.51 17.26 21.65
N THR A 746 -30.71 16.91 22.13
CA THR A 746 -30.96 15.55 22.66
C THR A 746 -30.58 14.48 21.64
N TRP A 747 -30.84 14.72 20.35
CA TRP A 747 -30.44 13.84 19.27
C TRP A 747 -28.91 13.81 19.09
N CYS A 748 -28.24 14.96 18.99
CA CYS A 748 -26.79 15.02 18.78
C CYS A 748 -26.03 14.37 19.94
N ASN A 749 -26.43 14.68 21.18
CA ASN A 749 -25.86 14.11 22.40
C ASN A 749 -26.03 12.59 22.43
N TRP A 750 -27.20 12.07 22.05
CA TRP A 750 -27.40 10.63 21.91
C TRP A 750 -26.54 10.05 20.77
N TRP A 751 -26.59 10.65 19.59
CA TRP A 751 -25.92 10.19 18.36
C TRP A 751 -24.41 10.12 18.51
N MET A 752 -23.79 11.15 19.08
CA MET A 752 -22.35 11.23 19.32
C MET A 752 -21.95 10.74 20.72
N ALA A 753 -22.89 10.23 21.51
CA ALA A 753 -22.65 9.79 22.89
C ALA A 753 -21.94 10.86 23.74
N TYR A 754 -22.38 12.11 23.65
CA TYR A 754 -21.80 13.28 24.33
C TYR A 754 -20.35 13.61 23.93
N LEU A 755 -19.84 13.03 22.84
CA LEU A 755 -18.58 13.43 22.21
C LEU A 755 -18.76 14.51 21.14
N ASN A 756 -19.92 15.14 21.09
CA ASN A 756 -20.08 16.47 20.51
C ASN A 756 -19.48 17.58 21.41
N TYR A 757 -19.09 17.24 22.65
CA TYR A 757 -18.37 18.09 23.61
C TYR A 757 -16.89 17.68 23.64
N GLN A 758 -16.12 18.13 22.66
CA GLN A 758 -14.72 17.72 22.49
C GLN A 758 -13.75 18.62 23.22
N ILE A 759 -14.08 19.90 23.37
CA ILE A 759 -13.28 20.81 24.18
C ILE A 759 -13.22 20.28 25.62
N GLU A 760 -14.38 19.99 26.21
CA GLU A 760 -14.51 19.38 27.53
C GLU A 760 -13.79 18.05 27.59
N HIS A 761 -14.00 17.18 26.59
CA HIS A 761 -13.42 15.84 26.57
C HIS A 761 -11.88 15.86 26.47
N HIS A 762 -11.29 16.79 25.72
CA HIS A 762 -9.83 16.92 25.64
C HIS A 762 -9.22 17.55 26.90
N LEU A 763 -9.95 18.46 27.57
CA LEU A 763 -9.52 19.04 28.84
C LEU A 763 -9.68 18.05 30.02
N PHE A 764 -10.75 17.25 30.01
CA PHE A 764 -11.12 16.32 31.09
C PHE A 764 -11.44 14.91 30.57
N PRO A 765 -10.49 14.20 29.93
CA PRO A 765 -10.77 12.92 29.26
C PRO A 765 -11.26 11.81 30.21
N THR A 766 -10.99 11.95 31.51
CA THR A 766 -11.40 10.99 32.55
C THR A 766 -12.75 11.32 33.20
N MET A 767 -13.41 12.38 32.75
CA MET A 767 -14.79 12.68 33.10
C MET A 767 -15.74 11.76 32.30
N PRO A 768 -16.80 11.20 32.92
CA PRO A 768 -17.85 10.50 32.18
C PRO A 768 -18.53 11.43 31.17
N GLN A 769 -18.68 10.97 29.93
CA GLN A 769 -19.03 11.85 28.79
C GLN A 769 -20.38 12.55 28.98
N PHE A 770 -21.33 11.88 29.63
CA PHE A 770 -22.67 12.43 29.89
C PHE A 770 -22.69 13.65 30.82
N ARG A 771 -21.56 13.97 31.47
CA ARG A 771 -21.41 15.13 32.36
C ARG A 771 -20.80 16.35 31.67
N HIS A 772 -20.22 16.21 30.47
CA HIS A 772 -19.70 17.35 29.70
C HIS A 772 -20.73 18.47 29.48
N PRO A 773 -22.02 18.20 29.19
CA PRO A 773 -23.03 19.25 29.06
C PRO A 773 -23.18 20.16 30.28
N LEU A 774 -22.76 19.70 31.47
CA LEU A 774 -22.91 20.45 32.72
C LEU A 774 -21.82 21.52 32.91
N ILE A 775 -20.72 21.45 32.14
CA ILE A 775 -19.54 22.30 32.36
C ILE A 775 -19.26 23.26 31.20
N THR A 776 -19.97 23.14 30.09
CA THR A 776 -19.78 23.98 28.90
C THR A 776 -19.87 25.48 29.22
N GLY A 777 -20.83 25.89 30.06
CA GLY A 777 -20.98 27.29 30.50
C GLY A 777 -19.88 27.80 31.44
N ASN A 778 -19.17 26.92 32.14
CA ASN A 778 -18.07 27.29 33.05
C ASN A 778 -16.75 27.47 32.29
N LEU A 779 -16.60 26.81 31.15
CA LEU A 779 -15.43 26.99 30.28
C LEU A 779 -15.46 28.34 29.54
N THR A 780 -16.65 28.87 29.24
CA THR A 780 -16.80 30.22 28.67
C THR A 780 -16.32 31.33 29.60
N SER A 781 -16.35 31.14 30.92
CA SER A 781 -15.86 32.14 31.89
C SER A 781 -14.34 32.13 32.07
N LEU A 782 -13.64 31.03 31.75
CA LEU A 782 -12.17 30.96 31.79
C LEU A 782 -11.50 31.80 30.68
N ASN A 783 -12.25 32.24 29.68
CA ASN A 783 -11.69 32.82 28.45
C ASN A 783 -12.59 33.91 27.87
N GLY A 784 -12.87 34.93 28.69
CA GLY A 784 -13.59 36.14 28.28
C GLY A 784 -13.14 36.62 26.89
N ASP A 785 -14.09 36.66 25.97
CA ASP A 785 -14.01 37.15 24.58
C ASP A 785 -13.62 36.19 23.44
N TRP A 786 -13.14 34.96 23.68
CA TRP A 786 -12.77 34.05 22.58
C TRP A 786 -13.90 33.15 22.06
N TYR A 787 -14.88 32.80 22.91
CA TYR A 787 -16.01 31.94 22.51
C TYR A 787 -16.95 32.60 21.48
N LYS A 788 -16.77 33.90 21.19
CA LYS A 788 -17.51 34.65 20.16
C LYS A 788 -16.83 34.67 18.79
N LEU A 789 -15.62 34.09 18.65
CA LEU A 789 -14.80 34.17 17.43
C LEU A 789 -14.64 32.83 16.69
N GLN A 790 -15.22 31.74 17.18
CA GLN A 790 -15.47 30.51 16.41
C GLN A 790 -16.93 30.48 15.95
#